data_AF-A0A9D9T1R8-F1
#
_entry.id   AF-A0A9D9T1R8-F1
#
_cell.length_a   1.000
_cell.length_b   1.000
_cell.length_c   1.000
_cell.angle_alpha   90.00
_cell.angle_beta   90.00
_cell.angle_gamma   90.00
#
_symmetry.space_group_name_H-M   'P 1'
#
loop_
_entity.id
_entity.type
_entity.pdbx_description
1 polymer ?
#
loop_
_entity_poly.entity_id
_entity_poly.type
_entity_poly.pdbx_seq_one_letter_code
_entity_poly.pdbx_strand_id
1 'polypeptide(L)'
;MKLFTPSTMARATGLLPGAGLAALLAVLSLPSVALTFAEAPLFLSGTVKPNVLVIYDNSQSMDGTMAGQVIAGDDALTRGNIARTVLRDTVTRYRSAFNWGLESFELVGAPQRFFTYGYFFGSAAEVVYTNDCVAGVSASNGGLRCLVNPEPGNGFGFLTYGLTGDDPSINDVLYIGGDFGPQMYGRGVHGGTNYHVFLNHQAAAGNGWGAADFFNGFGAPWGFTPTDAGFLPETPPHERMFWLRRAWGYLNNITGAGVINEPVEADGNGHFTDLTNLLAAETGDAVSAELKNAAVFTPLAGSLATAQTYFANNHASLASPIAASCQRNFVLLATDGNPTGKTDGSMYTLAEQANSFDAGTSTWTFSTAANHVFDEITGLRNTTVSNNASINGSYDVQTYVIGLGDTVANASSIATLNRMASLGGTTQAMLAGDAASLATAFDTISRDIIARSSAAATVTLNAGSWSSGTQVYQARFNSGDWSGQLLAYAMAADGSLSALPTWDASQRLNLQDWDTGRQILTSKPSASLGSRGIAFRWPADAAAPTAAELDASMITALNTSLSGTLDGQGAARLRWLRGQTTREQRNCAACAAPVFRNRPISVLGDIINSAPIYVSGGGRYLREGIESVSYSSWKASRMAKTPLVFAGANDGMLHAFNASTGDEVFAYVPSAAATRLSALTDPTYSHRYTVDGSPAAADAFYGGAWHTLLVSGMGAGAKGLFALDVSDPDHLTEADAASVVRWEIGGGDADVGHILAQPVVAKLKNGRWVAIVGNGYNSSNARAVLLLVDLETGAITRIDTLSGSAGAPNGLSAVVAVSSSNNGVADTVYAGDLAGQVWKFDLSSATAAGWGVAYGSAASPQPLFTAAAGQAITARLDVTAHPQGGW
;
A
#
# COMPACT_ATOMS: atom_id res chain seq x y z
N MET A 1 12.09 16.69 60.49
CA MET A 1 11.80 17.97 59.81
C MET A 1 10.58 17.71 58.94
N LYS A 2 9.36 17.94 59.48
CA LYS A 2 8.35 18.95 59.04
C LYS A 2 7.87 18.70 57.59
N LEU A 3 6.60 18.52 57.21
CA LEU A 3 5.24 18.79 57.76
C LEU A 3 4.24 17.78 57.10
N PHE A 4 3.32 17.11 57.80
CA PHE A 4 1.94 17.49 58.22
C PHE A 4 0.86 17.65 57.11
N THR A 5 0.00 16.60 56.97
CA THR A 5 -1.49 16.50 56.95
C THR A 5 -2.36 17.51 56.16
N PRO A 6 -3.55 17.13 55.61
CA PRO A 6 -4.80 16.88 56.36
C PRO A 6 -5.71 15.79 55.71
N SER A 7 -6.87 15.31 56.19
CA SER A 7 -7.69 15.48 57.39
C SER A 7 -8.84 14.44 57.38
N THR A 8 -9.40 14.25 58.55
CA THR A 8 -10.42 13.34 59.09
C THR A 8 -11.90 13.55 58.69
N MET A 9 -12.65 12.44 58.79
CA MET A 9 -14.01 12.24 59.35
C MET A 9 -15.25 12.92 58.73
N ALA A 10 -16.30 12.13 58.45
CA ALA A 10 -17.51 12.04 59.29
C ALA A 10 -18.46 10.91 58.86
N ARG A 11 -18.98 10.19 59.86
CA ARG A 11 -20.07 9.20 59.78
C ARG A 11 -21.42 9.89 59.55
N ALA A 12 -22.33 9.22 58.83
CA ALA A 12 -23.77 9.34 59.04
C ALA A 12 -24.39 7.94 59.08
N THR A 13 -25.00 7.63 60.22
CA THR A 13 -25.79 6.44 60.55
C THR A 13 -27.20 6.57 60.01
N GLY A 14 -27.76 5.48 59.47
CA GLY A 14 -29.19 5.32 59.23
C GLY A 14 -29.57 3.84 59.32
N LEU A 15 -30.17 3.45 60.45
CA LEU A 15 -30.77 2.14 60.71
C LEU A 15 -32.28 2.25 60.48
N LEU A 16 -32.87 1.35 59.70
CA LEU A 16 -34.28 0.97 59.78
C LEU A 16 -34.42 -0.53 59.42
N PRO A 17 -35.13 -1.35 60.20
CA PRO A 17 -35.32 -2.78 59.96
C PRO A 17 -36.66 -3.05 59.25
N GLY A 18 -36.74 -4.10 58.42
CA GLY A 18 -38.01 -4.47 57.80
C GLY A 18 -37.98 -5.74 56.96
N ALA A 19 -38.36 -6.86 57.61
CA ALA A 19 -39.16 -7.97 57.09
C ALA A 19 -38.79 -8.62 55.73
N GLY A 20 -38.20 -9.82 55.83
CA GLY A 20 -38.66 -11.07 55.22
C GLY A 20 -39.06 -11.10 53.74
N LEU A 21 -38.29 -11.84 52.94
CA LEU A 21 -38.84 -12.76 51.95
C LEU A 21 -37.83 -13.89 51.69
N ALA A 22 -38.23 -15.13 52.00
CA ALA A 22 -37.56 -16.32 51.52
C ALA A 22 -37.71 -16.37 49.99
N ALA A 23 -36.61 -16.21 49.26
CA ALA A 23 -36.57 -16.41 47.83
C ALA A 23 -35.53 -17.49 47.53
N LEU A 24 -35.97 -18.51 46.79
CA LEU A 24 -35.18 -19.59 46.20
C LEU A 24 -33.80 -19.07 45.76
N LEU A 25 -32.72 -19.70 46.24
CA LEU A 25 -31.45 -19.70 45.51
C LEU A 25 -31.65 -20.52 44.22
N ALA A 26 -32.28 -19.90 43.22
CA ALA A 26 -31.94 -20.23 41.85
C ALA A 26 -30.49 -19.80 41.68
N VAL A 27 -29.59 -20.78 41.58
CA VAL A 27 -28.22 -20.56 41.12
C VAL A 27 -28.34 -19.98 39.71
N LEU A 28 -28.38 -18.64 39.64
CA LEU A 28 -28.17 -17.91 38.41
C LEU A 28 -26.76 -18.28 37.95
N SER A 29 -26.67 -19.22 37.02
CA SER A 29 -25.46 -19.43 36.23
C SER A 29 -25.14 -18.11 35.55
N LEU A 30 -24.17 -17.37 36.09
CA LEU A 30 -23.60 -16.23 35.41
C LEU A 30 -23.16 -16.72 34.01
N PRO A 31 -23.55 -16.04 32.92
CA PRO A 31 -23.12 -16.44 31.60
C PRO A 31 -21.60 -16.41 31.55
N SER A 32 -21.00 -17.47 31.01
CA SER A 32 -19.56 -17.55 30.77
C SER A 32 -19.09 -16.31 30.02
N VAL A 33 -18.19 -15.52 30.62
CA VAL A 33 -17.60 -14.36 29.94
C VAL A 33 -16.49 -14.90 29.04
N ALA A 34 -16.84 -15.23 27.79
CA ALA A 34 -15.83 -15.56 26.78
C ALA A 34 -14.95 -14.33 26.53
N LEU A 35 -13.63 -14.51 26.47
CA LEU A 35 -12.73 -13.46 26.01
C LEU A 35 -13.09 -13.13 24.56
N THR A 36 -13.40 -11.88 24.28
CA THR A 36 -13.60 -11.42 22.91
C THR A 36 -12.23 -11.06 22.35
N PHE A 37 -11.80 -11.77 21.31
CA PHE A 37 -10.66 -11.32 20.52
C PHE A 37 -11.15 -10.15 19.67
N ALA A 38 -10.41 -9.04 19.68
CA ALA A 38 -10.66 -7.97 18.73
C ALA A 38 -10.47 -8.56 17.33
N GLU A 39 -11.48 -8.48 16.46
CA GLU A 39 -11.37 -9.00 15.09
C GLU A 39 -10.55 -8.07 14.20
N ALA A 40 -9.96 -7.00 14.74
CA ALA A 40 -8.93 -6.19 14.10
C ALA A 40 -7.69 -6.11 15.01
N PRO A 41 -6.47 -6.03 14.44
CA PRO A 41 -5.25 -5.82 15.22
C PRO A 41 -5.33 -4.63 16.18
N LEU A 42 -4.91 -4.84 17.43
CA LEU A 42 -4.96 -3.83 18.49
C LEU A 42 -4.13 -2.56 18.19
N PHE A 43 -3.11 -2.66 17.34
CA PHE A 43 -2.30 -1.54 16.87
C PHE A 43 -2.94 -0.75 15.72
N LEU A 44 -4.08 -1.20 15.19
CA LEU A 44 -4.92 -0.46 14.22
C LEU A 44 -6.03 0.34 14.91
N SER A 45 -6.03 0.48 16.25
CA SER A 45 -7.06 1.26 16.95
C SER A 45 -7.04 2.77 16.63
N GLY A 46 -6.17 3.21 15.71
CA GLY A 46 -6.36 4.39 14.88
C GLY A 46 -5.69 4.15 13.53
N THR A 47 -6.46 4.00 12.44
CA THR A 47 -5.90 4.06 11.08
C THR A 47 -5.32 5.46 10.86
N VAL A 48 -3.99 5.58 10.93
CA VAL A 48 -3.30 6.82 10.57
C VAL A 48 -3.31 6.91 9.05
N LYS A 49 -4.24 7.70 8.50
CA LYS A 49 -4.29 7.95 7.05
C LYS A 49 -3.00 8.64 6.60
N PRO A 50 -2.44 8.28 5.43
CA PRO A 50 -1.34 9.03 4.88
C PRO A 50 -1.80 10.43 4.45
N ASN A 51 -0.88 11.37 4.50
CA ASN A 51 -1.06 12.75 4.07
C ASN A 51 -0.62 12.87 2.60
N VAL A 52 -1.47 13.45 1.75
CA VAL A 52 -1.19 13.69 0.33
C VAL A 52 -1.44 15.16 0.02
N LEU A 53 -0.36 15.89 -0.27
CA LEU A 53 -0.43 17.26 -0.77
C LEU A 53 -0.29 17.24 -2.30
N VAL A 54 -1.30 17.71 -3.01
CA VAL A 54 -1.25 17.88 -4.47
C VAL A 54 -0.70 19.27 -4.77
N ILE A 55 0.37 19.36 -5.56
CA ILE A 55 0.83 20.62 -6.15
C ILE A 55 0.24 20.71 -7.56
N TYR A 56 -0.74 21.60 -7.72
CA TYR A 56 -1.41 21.87 -8.97
C TYR A 56 -0.71 23.02 -9.72
N ASP A 57 -0.21 22.70 -10.91
CA ASP A 57 0.33 23.70 -11.82
C ASP A 57 -0.78 24.64 -12.31
N ASN A 58 -0.71 25.90 -11.93
CA ASN A 58 -1.62 26.96 -12.39
C ASN A 58 -0.89 28.01 -13.24
N SER A 59 0.17 27.59 -13.94
CA SER A 59 0.82 28.38 -15.00
C SER A 59 -0.11 28.63 -16.18
N GLN A 60 0.24 29.61 -17.01
CA GLN A 60 -0.54 29.98 -18.19
C GLN A 60 -0.56 28.87 -19.24
N SER A 61 0.51 28.09 -19.33
CA SER A 61 0.62 26.95 -20.23
C SER A 61 -0.50 25.91 -20.05
N MET A 62 -1.10 25.82 -18.85
CA MET A 62 -2.22 24.94 -18.54
C MET A 62 -3.54 25.33 -19.24
N ASP A 63 -3.64 26.54 -19.81
CA ASP A 63 -4.73 26.93 -20.73
C ASP A 63 -4.52 26.40 -22.17
N GLY A 64 -3.44 25.65 -22.40
CA GLY A 64 -3.23 24.88 -23.62
C GLY A 64 -3.97 23.56 -23.62
N THR A 65 -4.34 23.08 -24.81
CA THR A 65 -4.73 21.67 -25.01
C THR A 65 -3.59 20.72 -24.64
N MET A 66 -3.87 19.43 -24.46
CA MET A 66 -2.81 18.42 -24.23
C MET A 66 -1.74 18.38 -25.35
N ALA A 67 -2.02 18.96 -26.52
CA ALA A 67 -1.08 19.07 -27.63
C ALA A 67 -0.28 20.39 -27.65
N GLY A 68 -0.45 21.28 -26.67
CA GLY A 68 0.28 22.54 -26.60
C GLY A 68 -0.33 23.68 -27.43
N GLN A 69 -1.66 23.69 -27.64
CA GLN A 69 -2.33 24.83 -28.28
C GLN A 69 -3.11 25.62 -27.24
N VAL A 70 -2.68 26.84 -26.91
CA VAL A 70 -3.38 27.75 -25.97
C VAL A 70 -4.74 28.16 -26.52
N ILE A 71 -5.80 27.92 -25.75
CA ILE A 71 -7.20 28.23 -26.11
C ILE A 71 -7.85 29.11 -25.03
N ALA A 72 -9.18 29.23 -25.02
CA ALA A 72 -9.87 29.95 -23.96
C ALA A 72 -9.72 29.21 -22.62
N GLY A 73 -9.40 29.93 -21.54
CA GLY A 73 -9.16 29.30 -20.23
C GLY A 73 -10.35 28.48 -19.68
N ASP A 74 -11.59 28.83 -20.05
CA ASP A 74 -12.80 28.10 -19.67
C ASP A 74 -13.16 26.92 -20.59
N ASP A 75 -12.36 26.65 -21.61
CA ASP A 75 -12.60 25.50 -22.50
C ASP A 75 -12.29 24.19 -21.77
N ALA A 76 -13.19 23.21 -21.89
CA ALA A 76 -13.03 21.91 -21.24
C ALA A 76 -11.84 21.10 -21.77
N LEU A 77 -11.29 21.45 -22.93
CA LEU A 77 -10.14 20.81 -23.56
C LEU A 77 -8.78 21.33 -23.07
N THR A 78 -8.75 22.36 -22.21
CA THR A 78 -7.50 22.81 -21.59
C THR A 78 -6.94 21.74 -20.66
N ARG A 79 -5.60 21.65 -20.61
CA ARG A 79 -4.86 20.78 -19.67
C ARG A 79 -5.32 21.01 -18.24
N GLY A 80 -5.49 22.28 -17.86
CA GLY A 80 -5.99 22.68 -16.55
C GLY A 80 -7.37 22.10 -16.24
N ASN A 81 -8.36 22.26 -17.12
CA ASN A 81 -9.71 21.75 -16.86
C ASN A 81 -9.79 20.21 -16.90
N ILE A 82 -8.97 19.56 -17.73
CA ILE A 82 -8.79 18.10 -17.71
C ILE A 82 -8.20 17.65 -16.37
N ALA A 83 -7.09 18.27 -15.92
CA ALA A 83 -6.42 17.94 -14.67
C ALA A 83 -7.32 18.16 -13.45
N ARG A 84 -8.05 19.27 -13.40
CA ARG A 84 -9.07 19.56 -12.37
C ARG A 84 -10.16 18.50 -12.31
N THR A 85 -10.66 18.05 -13.47
CA THR A 85 -11.67 16.99 -13.53
C THR A 85 -11.13 15.67 -13.01
N VAL A 86 -9.95 15.25 -13.47
CA VAL A 86 -9.31 14.01 -13.00
C VAL A 86 -9.00 14.07 -11.50
N LEU A 87 -8.49 15.20 -11.01
CA LEU A 87 -8.22 15.39 -9.59
C LEU A 87 -9.48 15.28 -8.73
N ARG A 88 -10.59 15.92 -9.12
CA ARG A 88 -11.87 15.79 -8.40
C ARG A 88 -12.34 14.34 -8.35
N ASP A 89 -12.25 13.61 -9.47
CA ASP A 89 -12.63 12.20 -9.53
C ASP A 89 -11.74 11.34 -8.62
N THR A 90 -10.43 11.60 -8.60
CA THR A 90 -9.46 10.89 -7.75
C THR A 90 -9.69 11.19 -6.27
N VAL A 91 -9.82 12.46 -5.88
CA VAL A 91 -10.13 12.86 -4.50
C VAL A 91 -11.45 12.23 -4.05
N THR A 92 -12.47 12.21 -4.92
CA THR A 92 -13.76 11.55 -4.63
C THR A 92 -13.60 10.04 -4.44
N ARG A 93 -12.87 9.36 -5.33
CA ARG A 93 -12.66 7.90 -5.32
C ARG A 93 -11.87 7.43 -4.10
N TYR A 94 -10.87 8.21 -3.69
CA TYR A 94 -9.92 7.87 -2.62
C TYR A 94 -10.14 8.71 -1.36
N ARG A 95 -11.29 9.36 -1.24
CA ARG A 95 -11.65 10.27 -0.14
C ARG A 95 -11.42 9.67 1.25
N SER A 96 -11.81 8.41 1.44
CA SER A 96 -11.65 7.72 2.72
C SER A 96 -10.25 7.17 2.95
N ALA A 97 -9.38 7.15 1.93
CA ALA A 97 -8.05 6.55 2.01
C ALA A 97 -6.99 7.51 2.55
N PHE A 98 -7.07 8.80 2.19
CA PHE A 98 -6.02 9.79 2.48
C PHE A 98 -6.55 11.03 3.22
N ASN A 99 -5.64 11.79 3.81
CA ASN A 99 -5.84 13.21 4.11
C ASN A 99 -5.34 13.99 2.89
N TRP A 100 -6.20 14.80 2.28
CA TRP A 100 -5.89 15.52 1.05
C TRP A 100 -5.58 16.97 1.35
N GLY A 101 -4.68 17.58 0.59
CA GLY A 101 -4.46 19.02 0.56
C GLY A 101 -4.12 19.47 -0.86
N LEU A 102 -4.22 20.76 -1.10
CA LEU A 102 -4.02 21.36 -2.41
C LEU A 102 -3.16 22.62 -2.31
N GLU A 103 -2.08 22.64 -3.09
CA GLU A 103 -1.17 23.76 -3.30
C GLU A 103 -1.22 24.21 -4.76
N SER A 104 -0.98 25.49 -5.02
CA SER A 104 -0.72 26.03 -6.34
C SER A 104 0.44 27.05 -6.30
N PHE A 105 0.83 27.61 -7.44
CA PHE A 105 1.80 28.70 -7.46
C PHE A 105 1.17 29.98 -6.89
N GLU A 106 1.92 30.68 -6.04
CA GLU A 106 1.46 31.90 -5.40
C GLU A 106 1.61 33.10 -6.36
N LEU A 107 0.54 33.89 -6.47
CA LEU A 107 0.46 35.06 -7.35
C LEU A 107 0.60 36.37 -6.56
N VAL A 108 1.15 37.40 -7.21
CA VAL A 108 1.21 38.76 -6.67
C VAL A 108 -0.17 39.42 -6.81
N GLY A 109 -1.09 39.11 -5.89
CA GLY A 109 -2.45 39.66 -5.87
C GLY A 109 -3.44 38.92 -6.78
N ALA A 110 -4.59 39.55 -7.04
CA ALA A 110 -5.67 38.93 -7.79
C ALA A 110 -5.35 38.85 -9.30
N PRO A 111 -5.58 37.69 -9.96
CA PRO A 111 -5.30 37.52 -11.38
C PRO A 111 -6.19 38.41 -12.25
N GLN A 112 -5.61 38.94 -13.33
CA GLN A 112 -6.31 39.78 -14.29
C GLN A 112 -6.54 39.03 -15.60
N ARG A 113 -7.62 39.39 -16.31
CA ARG A 113 -7.95 38.76 -17.59
C ARG A 113 -7.33 39.53 -18.74
N PHE A 114 -6.75 38.78 -19.67
CA PHE A 114 -6.09 39.30 -20.86
C PHE A 114 -6.66 38.64 -22.11
N PHE A 115 -6.58 39.34 -23.24
CA PHE A 115 -6.77 38.73 -24.54
C PHE A 115 -5.50 38.00 -24.94
N THR A 116 -5.65 36.82 -25.54
CA THR A 116 -4.52 36.02 -26.02
C THR A 116 -4.40 36.13 -27.53
N TYR A 117 -3.17 36.32 -27.99
CA TYR A 117 -2.84 36.38 -29.41
C TYR A 117 -1.77 35.35 -29.74
N GLY A 118 -2.11 34.39 -30.61
CA GLY A 118 -1.13 33.48 -31.18
C GLY A 118 -0.24 34.24 -32.15
N TYR A 119 1.07 34.07 -32.03
CA TYR A 119 2.03 34.75 -32.88
C TYR A 119 2.65 33.82 -33.91
N PHE A 120 2.92 34.39 -35.08
CA PHE A 120 3.44 33.71 -36.26
C PHE A 120 4.57 34.56 -36.82
N PHE A 121 5.71 33.95 -37.14
CA PHE A 121 6.88 34.70 -37.54
C PHE A 121 7.83 33.93 -38.45
N GLY A 122 8.76 34.67 -39.04
CA GLY A 122 9.76 34.15 -39.95
C GLY A 122 10.56 35.26 -40.62
N SER A 123 11.53 34.87 -41.43
CA SER A 123 12.27 35.76 -42.31
C SER A 123 11.37 36.38 -43.39
N ALA A 124 11.93 37.33 -44.15
CA ALA A 124 11.26 37.92 -45.30
C ALA A 124 10.84 36.91 -46.40
N ALA A 125 11.47 35.73 -46.44
CA ALA A 125 11.11 34.64 -47.36
C ALA A 125 10.04 33.71 -46.78
N GLU A 126 9.90 33.65 -45.46
CA GLU A 126 9.01 32.70 -44.80
C GLU A 126 7.62 33.29 -44.54
N VAL A 127 7.53 34.60 -44.30
CA VAL A 127 6.25 35.30 -44.09
C VAL A 127 5.84 36.03 -45.36
N VAL A 128 5.15 35.33 -46.26
CA VAL A 128 4.78 35.81 -47.61
C VAL A 128 3.31 35.52 -47.92
N TYR A 129 2.63 36.50 -48.53
CA TYR A 129 1.26 36.34 -49.01
C TYR A 129 1.17 35.39 -50.21
N THR A 130 0.21 34.46 -50.19
CA THR A 130 0.02 33.45 -51.25
C THR A 130 -1.46 33.13 -51.49
N ASN A 131 -1.75 32.44 -52.60
CA ASN A 131 -3.08 31.98 -53.00
C ASN A 131 -3.18 30.45 -53.11
N ASP A 132 -2.12 29.70 -52.80
CA ASP A 132 -2.02 28.26 -53.06
C ASP A 132 -1.96 27.39 -51.79
N CYS A 133 -2.56 27.84 -50.70
CA CYS A 133 -2.59 27.09 -49.44
C CYS A 133 -3.56 25.91 -49.55
N VAL A 134 -3.03 24.68 -49.56
CA VAL A 134 -3.81 23.45 -49.57
C VAL A 134 -3.47 22.64 -48.33
N ALA A 135 -4.48 22.31 -47.54
CA ALA A 135 -4.31 21.60 -46.26
C ALA A 135 -3.27 22.27 -45.31
N GLY A 136 -3.23 23.60 -45.31
CA GLY A 136 -2.31 24.37 -44.45
C GLY A 136 -0.87 24.47 -44.97
N VAL A 137 -0.59 24.07 -46.21
CA VAL A 137 0.75 24.10 -46.81
C VAL A 137 0.74 24.87 -48.15
N SER A 138 1.74 25.71 -48.37
CA SER A 138 1.95 26.45 -49.62
C SER A 138 3.04 25.79 -50.47
N ALA A 139 2.67 25.29 -51.65
CA ALA A 139 3.62 24.65 -52.56
C ALA A 139 4.60 25.66 -53.19
N SER A 140 4.12 26.85 -53.52
CA SER A 140 4.91 27.93 -54.12
C SER A 140 5.92 28.56 -53.17
N ASN A 141 5.73 28.45 -51.86
CA ASN A 141 6.69 28.91 -50.85
C ASN A 141 7.42 27.74 -50.17
N GLY A 142 7.97 26.82 -50.96
CA GLY A 142 8.87 25.78 -50.46
C GLY A 142 8.22 24.75 -49.52
N GLY A 143 6.89 24.62 -49.50
CA GLY A 143 6.18 23.74 -48.58
C GLY A 143 5.99 24.33 -47.18
N LEU A 144 6.12 25.65 -47.01
CA LEU A 144 5.87 26.32 -45.74
C LEU A 144 4.40 26.24 -45.31
N ARG A 145 4.20 26.31 -43.99
CA ARG A 145 2.86 26.38 -43.39
C ARG A 145 2.18 27.69 -43.75
N CYS A 146 0.87 27.65 -43.93
CA CYS A 146 0.06 28.81 -44.28
C CYS A 146 -1.29 28.80 -43.56
N LEU A 147 -1.80 30.01 -43.33
CA LEU A 147 -3.10 30.27 -42.72
C LEU A 147 -3.88 31.31 -43.53
N VAL A 148 -5.16 31.47 -43.22
CA VAL A 148 -6.03 32.46 -43.88
C VAL A 148 -5.43 33.86 -43.70
N ASN A 149 -5.32 34.60 -44.79
CA ASN A 149 -4.76 35.94 -44.76
C ASN A 149 -5.59 36.85 -43.82
N PRO A 150 -4.98 37.41 -42.75
CA PRO A 150 -5.68 38.28 -41.82
C PRO A 150 -5.95 39.69 -42.37
N GLU A 151 -5.36 40.08 -43.51
CA GLU A 151 -5.60 41.34 -44.21
C GLU A 151 -6.57 41.14 -45.39
N PRO A 152 -7.88 41.34 -45.22
CA PRO A 152 -8.82 41.24 -46.34
C PRO A 152 -8.60 42.36 -47.34
N GLY A 153 -8.51 42.03 -48.64
CA GLY A 153 -8.53 43.01 -49.74
C GLY A 153 -7.19 43.32 -50.40
N ASN A 154 -6.09 42.67 -50.00
CA ASN A 154 -4.77 42.84 -50.66
C ASN A 154 -4.54 41.91 -51.88
N GLY A 155 -5.53 41.10 -52.25
CA GLY A 155 -5.46 40.18 -53.41
C GLY A 155 -4.96 38.77 -53.12
N PHE A 156 -4.67 38.44 -51.85
CA PHE A 156 -4.20 37.12 -51.43
C PHE A 156 -5.15 36.46 -50.42
N GLY A 157 -5.34 35.15 -50.54
CA GLY A 157 -6.16 34.34 -49.65
C GLY A 157 -5.43 33.85 -48.39
N PHE A 158 -4.11 33.77 -48.42
CA PHE A 158 -3.31 33.14 -47.37
C PHE A 158 -2.00 33.88 -47.07
N LEU A 159 -1.46 33.62 -45.89
CA LEU A 159 -0.15 34.10 -45.44
C LEU A 159 0.66 32.91 -44.92
N THR A 160 1.90 32.77 -45.41
CA THR A 160 2.84 31.74 -44.96
C THR A 160 3.59 32.17 -43.69
N TYR A 161 4.12 31.22 -42.93
CA TYR A 161 4.96 31.48 -41.76
C TYR A 161 5.94 30.32 -41.51
N GLY A 162 7.06 30.60 -40.82
CA GLY A 162 8.06 29.60 -40.45
C GLY A 162 7.74 28.96 -39.10
N LEU A 163 7.59 29.79 -38.08
CA LEU A 163 7.36 29.39 -36.70
C LEU A 163 6.07 30.01 -36.15
N THR A 164 5.46 29.33 -35.20
CA THR A 164 4.28 29.81 -34.48
C THR A 164 4.45 29.57 -32.99
N GLY A 165 3.77 30.39 -32.19
CA GLY A 165 3.54 30.14 -30.79
C GLY A 165 2.89 28.77 -30.52
N ASP A 166 2.32 28.07 -31.50
CA ASP A 166 1.77 26.71 -31.30
C ASP A 166 2.78 25.57 -31.52
N ASP A 167 4.03 25.88 -31.87
CA ASP A 167 5.03 24.83 -32.08
C ASP A 167 5.39 24.17 -30.74
N PRO A 168 5.56 22.84 -30.64
CA PRO A 168 5.86 22.17 -29.37
C PRO A 168 7.15 22.64 -28.66
N SER A 169 8.06 23.28 -29.39
CA SER A 169 9.22 23.93 -28.79
C SER A 169 8.90 25.30 -28.20
N ILE A 170 7.86 26.00 -28.66
CA ILE A 170 7.53 27.40 -28.31
C ILE A 170 6.28 27.50 -27.44
N ASN A 171 5.20 26.80 -27.83
CA ASN A 171 3.88 26.68 -27.18
C ASN A 171 3.52 27.91 -26.33
N ASP A 172 3.42 29.12 -26.86
CA ASP A 172 3.20 30.33 -26.07
C ASP A 172 2.36 31.38 -26.85
N VAL A 173 1.73 32.31 -26.12
CA VAL A 173 0.85 33.34 -26.70
C VAL A 173 1.08 34.69 -26.03
N LEU A 174 0.81 35.76 -26.77
CA LEU A 174 0.85 37.11 -26.21
C LEU A 174 -0.41 37.37 -25.37
N TYR A 175 -0.24 37.59 -24.07
CA TYR A 175 -1.27 38.09 -23.16
C TYR A 175 -1.26 39.62 -23.13
N ILE A 176 -2.38 40.26 -23.48
CA ILE A 176 -2.46 41.73 -23.49
C ILE A 176 -3.81 42.27 -23.01
N GLY A 177 -3.77 43.35 -22.22
CA GLY A 177 -4.93 43.89 -21.49
C GLY A 177 -5.94 44.67 -22.34
N GLY A 178 -5.75 44.71 -23.66
CA GLY A 178 -6.61 45.41 -24.61
C GLY A 178 -7.04 44.51 -25.77
N ASP A 179 -8.24 44.72 -26.28
CA ASP A 179 -8.70 44.10 -27.53
C ASP A 179 -8.22 44.93 -28.71
N PHE A 180 -7.18 44.45 -29.38
CA PHE A 180 -6.55 45.11 -30.53
C PHE A 180 -7.12 44.66 -31.87
N GLY A 181 -8.26 43.96 -31.86
CA GLY A 181 -8.91 43.47 -33.07
C GLY A 181 -8.45 42.06 -33.46
N PRO A 182 -8.73 41.60 -34.68
CA PRO A 182 -8.48 40.21 -35.06
C PRO A 182 -6.99 39.92 -35.30
N GLN A 183 -6.17 40.95 -35.52
CA GLN A 183 -4.76 40.79 -35.86
C GLN A 183 -3.90 42.00 -35.47
N MET A 184 -2.61 41.75 -35.30
CA MET A 184 -1.56 42.79 -35.22
C MET A 184 -0.37 42.37 -36.07
N TYR A 185 0.49 43.32 -36.42
CA TYR A 185 1.67 43.06 -37.23
C TYR A 185 2.93 43.66 -36.63
N GLY A 186 4.06 42.98 -36.82
CA GLY A 186 5.33 43.26 -36.19
C GLY A 186 6.45 43.31 -37.22
N ARG A 187 7.25 44.38 -37.15
CA ARG A 187 8.51 44.49 -37.89
C ARG A 187 9.67 44.31 -36.93
N GLY A 188 10.52 43.32 -37.19
CA GLY A 188 11.69 43.03 -36.37
C GLY A 188 12.70 44.18 -36.38
N VAL A 189 13.28 44.47 -35.22
CA VAL A 189 14.43 45.35 -35.07
C VAL A 189 15.70 44.54 -35.35
N HIS A 190 16.53 45.02 -36.26
CA HIS A 190 17.67 44.27 -36.80
C HIS A 190 18.58 43.72 -35.70
N GLY A 191 18.76 42.39 -35.66
CA GLY A 191 19.67 41.71 -34.74
C GLY A 191 19.17 41.57 -33.29
N GLY A 192 17.88 41.76 -33.01
CA GLY A 192 17.30 41.54 -31.68
C GLY A 192 15.92 40.91 -31.70
N THR A 193 15.35 40.72 -30.50
CA THR A 193 14.01 40.15 -30.25
C THR A 193 12.92 41.23 -30.10
N ASN A 194 13.23 42.43 -30.55
CA ASN A 194 12.36 43.59 -30.41
C ASN A 194 11.55 43.79 -31.69
N TYR A 195 10.26 44.07 -31.58
CA TYR A 195 9.38 44.29 -32.73
C TYR A 195 8.67 45.63 -32.63
N HIS A 196 8.67 46.41 -33.71
CA HIS A 196 7.73 47.51 -33.85
C HIS A 196 6.37 46.94 -34.21
N VAL A 197 5.39 47.12 -33.32
CA VAL A 197 4.05 46.54 -33.44
C VAL A 197 3.05 47.57 -33.96
N PHE A 198 2.14 47.12 -34.81
CA PHE A 198 1.14 47.92 -35.52
C PHE A 198 -0.21 47.20 -35.57
N LEU A 199 -1.30 47.95 -35.45
CA LEU A 199 -2.65 47.40 -35.61
C LEU A 199 -3.00 47.09 -37.07
N ASN A 200 -2.44 47.88 -37.99
CA ASN A 200 -2.83 47.81 -39.40
C ASN A 200 -1.62 47.63 -40.30
N HIS A 201 -1.84 46.82 -41.33
CA HIS A 201 -0.94 46.64 -42.46
C HIS A 201 -1.73 46.85 -43.75
N GLN A 202 -1.22 47.67 -44.66
CA GLN A 202 -1.80 47.90 -45.98
C GLN A 202 -0.71 48.37 -46.95
N ALA A 203 -0.31 47.51 -47.89
CA ALA A 203 0.71 47.84 -48.87
C ALA A 203 0.14 48.56 -50.10
N ALA A 204 0.80 49.63 -50.55
CA ALA A 204 0.36 50.42 -51.73
C ALA A 204 0.37 49.64 -53.07
N ALA A 205 0.93 48.42 -53.09
CA ALA A 205 0.99 47.53 -54.26
C ALA A 205 0.71 46.04 -53.96
N GLY A 206 0.15 45.70 -52.79
CA GLY A 206 -0.32 44.35 -52.46
C GLY A 206 0.77 43.29 -52.27
N ASN A 207 1.44 43.32 -51.10
CA ASN A 207 2.34 42.30 -50.48
C ASN A 207 3.62 42.88 -49.83
N GLY A 208 3.82 44.20 -49.86
CA GLY A 208 4.97 44.88 -49.23
C GLY A 208 4.98 44.71 -47.70
N TRP A 209 6.17 44.74 -47.09
CA TRP A 209 6.40 44.76 -45.63
C TRP A 209 7.32 45.96 -45.24
N GLY A 210 7.30 47.02 -46.05
CA GLY A 210 8.08 48.23 -45.83
C GLY A 210 7.50 49.09 -44.71
N ALA A 211 8.29 50.01 -44.14
CA ALA A 211 7.83 50.85 -43.04
C ALA A 211 6.58 51.69 -43.37
N ALA A 212 6.37 52.05 -44.64
CA ALA A 212 5.23 52.81 -45.12
C ALA A 212 3.93 52.00 -45.20
N ASP A 213 4.02 50.67 -45.11
CA ASP A 213 2.88 49.76 -45.24
C ASP A 213 2.19 49.49 -43.87
N PHE A 214 2.71 50.05 -42.77
CA PHE A 214 2.19 49.82 -41.40
C PHE A 214 1.67 51.11 -40.76
N PHE A 215 0.51 51.03 -40.12
CA PHE A 215 -0.18 52.17 -39.52
C PHE A 215 -0.68 51.86 -38.10
N ASN A 216 -0.95 52.91 -37.31
CA ASN A 216 -1.39 52.81 -35.92
C ASN A 216 -0.40 51.99 -35.06
N GLY A 217 0.86 52.43 -35.06
CA GLY A 217 1.93 51.79 -34.29
C GLY A 217 1.93 52.16 -32.82
N PHE A 218 2.43 51.26 -31.98
CA PHE A 218 2.51 51.43 -30.52
C PHE A 218 3.75 52.23 -30.05
N GLY A 219 4.49 52.86 -30.97
CA GLY A 219 5.67 53.66 -30.66
C GLY A 219 6.94 52.82 -30.47
N ALA A 220 7.40 52.69 -29.22
CA ALA A 220 8.61 51.95 -28.88
C ALA A 220 8.47 50.46 -29.23
N PRO A 221 9.55 49.79 -29.68
CA PRO A 221 9.49 48.38 -30.02
C PRO A 221 9.27 47.54 -28.76
N TRP A 222 8.50 46.46 -28.90
CA TRP A 222 8.19 45.53 -27.83
C TRP A 222 9.26 44.44 -27.75
N GLY A 223 9.79 44.21 -26.55
CA GLY A 223 10.66 43.07 -26.29
C GLY A 223 9.85 41.79 -26.22
N PHE A 224 10.25 40.82 -27.04
CA PHE A 224 9.62 39.52 -27.06
C PHE A 224 10.48 38.51 -26.30
N THR A 225 9.92 38.03 -25.18
CA THR A 225 10.49 37.00 -24.32
C THR A 225 9.38 35.99 -24.01
N PRO A 226 9.54 34.70 -24.31
CA PRO A 226 8.55 33.68 -23.98
C PRO A 226 8.48 33.53 -22.45
N THR A 227 7.26 33.36 -21.91
CA THR A 227 7.02 33.44 -20.47
C THR A 227 7.10 32.07 -19.79
N ASP A 228 6.29 31.08 -20.15
CA ASP A 228 6.39 29.74 -19.54
C ASP A 228 6.01 28.56 -20.44
N ALA A 229 5.41 28.85 -21.58
CA ALA A 229 4.66 27.82 -22.29
C ALA A 229 5.49 27.10 -23.39
N GLY A 230 6.74 27.53 -23.61
CA GLY A 230 7.76 26.72 -24.30
C GLY A 230 9.13 27.39 -24.44
N PHE A 231 10.12 26.55 -24.72
CA PHE A 231 11.54 26.87 -24.82
C PHE A 231 11.90 27.49 -26.18
N LEU A 232 12.20 28.78 -26.23
CA LEU A 232 12.99 29.33 -27.35
C LEU A 232 14.48 29.07 -27.07
N PRO A 233 15.15 28.14 -27.77
CA PRO A 233 16.61 28.00 -27.63
C PRO A 233 17.31 29.30 -27.99
N GLU A 234 16.78 29.99 -28.99
CA GLU A 234 17.17 31.31 -29.47
C GLU A 234 15.90 31.93 -30.07
N THR A 235 15.54 33.17 -29.76
CA THR A 235 14.58 33.91 -30.59
C THR A 235 15.41 34.44 -31.76
N PRO A 236 15.34 33.87 -32.98
CA PRO A 236 16.11 34.40 -34.08
C PRO A 236 15.54 35.80 -34.38
N PRO A 237 16.38 36.79 -34.74
CA PRO A 237 15.91 38.12 -35.11
C PRO A 237 15.14 38.05 -36.44
N HIS A 238 13.91 37.55 -36.39
CA HIS A 238 13.04 37.40 -37.53
C HIS A 238 12.49 38.77 -37.92
N GLU A 239 12.50 39.05 -39.21
CA GLU A 239 12.15 40.37 -39.72
C GLU A 239 10.65 40.64 -39.71
N ARG A 240 9.83 39.57 -39.69
CA ARG A 240 8.37 39.63 -39.84
C ARG A 240 7.68 38.79 -38.77
N MET A 241 6.72 39.40 -38.11
CA MET A 241 5.85 38.75 -37.13
C MET A 241 4.43 39.26 -37.33
N PHE A 242 3.45 38.42 -37.07
CA PHE A 242 2.06 38.84 -36.97
C PHE A 242 1.37 38.02 -35.88
N TRP A 243 0.32 38.61 -35.32
CA TRP A 243 -0.45 38.06 -34.23
C TRP A 243 -1.88 37.90 -34.68
N LEU A 244 -2.51 36.79 -34.32
CA LEU A 244 -3.94 36.56 -34.53
C LEU A 244 -4.62 36.43 -33.18
N ARG A 245 -5.71 37.17 -33.00
CA ARG A 245 -6.52 37.05 -31.79
C ARG A 245 -7.03 35.63 -31.68
N ARG A 246 -6.76 35.01 -30.52
CA ARG A 246 -7.12 33.63 -30.26
C ARG A 246 -8.28 33.52 -29.29
N ALA A 247 -8.06 33.94 -28.05
CA ALA A 247 -9.03 33.77 -26.99
C ALA A 247 -8.76 34.77 -25.84
N TRP A 248 -8.87 34.29 -24.61
CA TRP A 248 -8.58 34.99 -23.37
C TRP A 248 -8.00 34.01 -22.36
N GLY A 249 -7.22 34.53 -21.40
CA GLY A 249 -6.71 33.78 -20.25
C GLY A 249 -6.41 34.73 -19.09
N TYR A 250 -6.08 34.17 -17.93
CA TYR A 250 -5.63 34.98 -16.79
C TYR A 250 -4.11 35.16 -16.81
N LEU A 251 -3.62 36.29 -16.31
CA LEU A 251 -2.20 36.52 -16.11
C LEU A 251 -1.96 37.30 -14.83
N ASN A 252 -0.95 36.87 -14.07
CA ASN A 252 -0.37 37.62 -12.97
C ASN A 252 1.09 37.19 -12.73
N ASN A 253 1.85 38.06 -12.08
CA ASN A 253 3.21 37.74 -11.65
C ASN A 253 3.18 36.71 -10.51
N ILE A 254 4.18 35.83 -10.48
CA ILE A 254 4.40 34.91 -9.37
C ILE A 254 5.19 35.58 -8.25
N THR A 255 5.00 35.13 -7.00
CA THR A 255 5.89 35.53 -5.89
C THR A 255 7.20 34.75 -5.91
N GLY A 256 7.19 33.59 -6.57
CA GLY A 256 8.28 32.61 -6.53
C GLY A 256 8.04 31.48 -5.54
N ALA A 257 7.00 31.54 -4.70
CA ALA A 257 6.63 30.49 -3.75
C ALA A 257 5.35 29.75 -4.17
N GLY A 258 5.03 28.66 -3.47
CA GLY A 258 3.70 28.04 -3.51
C GLY A 258 2.77 28.60 -2.44
N VAL A 259 1.46 28.40 -2.62
CA VAL A 259 0.42 28.71 -1.65
C VAL A 259 -0.42 27.46 -1.36
N ILE A 260 -0.51 27.07 -0.09
CA ILE A 260 -1.42 26.01 0.37
C ILE A 260 -2.84 26.58 0.34
N ASN A 261 -3.59 26.28 -0.72
CA ASN A 261 -4.95 26.74 -0.90
C ASN A 261 -5.92 26.02 0.04
N GLU A 262 -5.69 24.71 0.23
CA GLU A 262 -6.41 23.88 1.19
C GLU A 262 -5.41 23.02 1.96
N PRO A 263 -5.32 23.15 3.30
CA PRO A 263 -4.38 22.38 4.12
C PRO A 263 -4.65 20.87 4.04
N VAL A 264 -3.62 20.05 4.30
CA VAL A 264 -3.79 18.60 4.38
C VAL A 264 -4.51 18.26 5.68
N GLU A 265 -5.76 17.83 5.58
CA GLU A 265 -6.61 17.57 6.74
C GLU A 265 -7.42 16.28 6.64
N ALA A 266 -7.97 15.87 7.78
CA ALA A 266 -8.86 14.72 7.84
C ALA A 266 -10.15 15.01 7.04
N ASP A 267 -10.60 14.01 6.27
CA ASP A 267 -11.82 14.13 5.47
C ASP A 267 -13.03 14.61 6.29
N GLY A 268 -13.63 15.70 5.83
CA GLY A 268 -14.89 16.25 6.30
C GLY A 268 -15.67 16.88 5.14
N ASN A 269 -16.99 17.02 5.28
CA ASN A 269 -17.81 17.56 4.19
C ASN A 269 -17.45 19.00 3.81
N GLY A 270 -17.01 19.83 4.76
CA GLY A 270 -16.51 21.19 4.50
C GLY A 270 -15.25 21.14 3.64
N HIS A 271 -14.21 20.50 4.17
CA HIS A 271 -12.93 20.29 3.49
C HIS A 271 -13.07 19.69 2.08
N PHE A 272 -13.90 18.66 1.90
CA PHE A 272 -14.17 18.09 0.57
C PHE A 272 -14.86 19.08 -0.38
N THR A 273 -15.76 19.92 0.14
CA THR A 273 -16.41 20.98 -0.64
C THR A 273 -15.42 22.04 -1.07
N ASP A 274 -14.51 22.45 -0.16
CA ASP A 274 -13.47 23.45 -0.43
C ASP A 274 -12.50 22.95 -1.51
N LEU A 275 -12.00 21.71 -1.40
CA LEU A 275 -11.21 21.06 -2.46
C LEU A 275 -11.95 21.02 -3.81
N THR A 276 -13.22 20.64 -3.80
CA THR A 276 -14.02 20.51 -5.04
C THR A 276 -14.30 21.86 -5.69
N ASN A 277 -14.46 22.93 -4.90
CA ASN A 277 -14.64 24.30 -5.38
C ASN A 277 -13.35 24.85 -5.99
N LEU A 278 -12.21 24.64 -5.34
CA LEU A 278 -10.90 25.04 -5.86
C LEU A 278 -10.57 24.33 -7.19
N LEU A 279 -10.98 23.07 -7.32
CA LEU A 279 -10.82 22.24 -8.52
C LEU A 279 -12.02 22.30 -9.48
N ALA A 280 -12.94 23.26 -9.34
CA ALA A 280 -14.00 23.44 -10.32
C ALA A 280 -13.44 23.92 -11.67
N ALA A 281 -14.17 23.69 -12.76
CA ALA A 281 -13.73 24.15 -14.09
C ALA A 281 -13.52 25.66 -14.08
N GLU A 282 -12.43 26.11 -14.70
CA GLU A 282 -12.08 27.52 -14.78
C GLU A 282 -13.15 28.31 -15.51
N THR A 283 -13.47 29.49 -14.98
CA THR A 283 -14.51 30.34 -15.54
C THR A 283 -13.98 31.70 -15.97
N GLY A 284 -14.71 32.30 -16.91
CA GLY A 284 -14.59 33.72 -17.23
C GLY A 284 -15.13 34.65 -16.13
N ASP A 285 -15.12 34.27 -14.86
CA ASP A 285 -15.38 35.15 -13.72
C ASP A 285 -14.11 35.26 -12.86
N ALA A 286 -13.62 36.48 -12.63
CA ALA A 286 -12.37 36.71 -11.90
C ALA A 286 -12.54 36.55 -10.37
N VAL A 287 -13.79 36.53 -9.87
CA VAL A 287 -14.08 36.43 -8.43
C VAL A 287 -14.60 35.06 -8.01
N SER A 288 -14.78 34.14 -8.95
CA SER A 288 -15.17 32.77 -8.63
C SER A 288 -14.03 32.02 -7.94
N ALA A 289 -14.38 31.06 -7.09
CA ALA A 289 -13.47 30.46 -6.11
C ALA A 289 -12.45 29.48 -6.69
N GLU A 290 -12.65 28.97 -7.91
CA GLU A 290 -11.73 28.01 -8.51
C GLU A 290 -10.36 28.61 -8.80
N LEU A 291 -9.32 27.78 -8.74
CA LEU A 291 -7.96 28.18 -9.08
C LEU A 291 -7.91 28.67 -10.53
N LYS A 292 -7.23 29.79 -10.76
CA LYS A 292 -7.03 30.35 -12.10
C LYS A 292 -5.66 29.96 -12.65
N ASN A 293 -5.60 29.56 -13.91
CA ASN A 293 -4.33 29.37 -14.61
C ASN A 293 -3.80 30.75 -15.00
N ALA A 294 -2.93 31.31 -14.16
CA ALA A 294 -2.55 32.73 -14.26
C ALA A 294 -1.08 33.00 -14.00
N ALA A 295 -0.34 32.06 -13.40
CA ALA A 295 1.07 32.25 -13.11
C ALA A 295 1.83 32.43 -14.43
N VAL A 296 2.61 33.51 -14.51
CA VAL A 296 3.41 33.84 -15.70
C VAL A 296 4.64 32.95 -15.88
N PHE A 297 5.06 32.25 -14.82
CA PHE A 297 6.20 31.33 -14.78
C PHE A 297 5.82 30.07 -13.98
N THR A 298 6.65 29.03 -14.07
CA THR A 298 6.53 27.75 -13.36
C THR A 298 7.56 27.67 -12.22
N PRO A 299 7.28 28.18 -11.00
CA PRO A 299 8.23 28.25 -9.89
C PRO A 299 8.31 26.93 -9.09
N LEU A 300 8.54 25.80 -9.77
CA LEU A 300 8.51 24.47 -9.15
C LEU A 300 9.38 24.35 -7.89
N ALA A 301 10.58 24.94 -7.91
CA ALA A 301 11.48 24.91 -6.76
C ALA A 301 10.86 25.61 -5.54
N GLY A 302 10.28 26.79 -5.72
CA GLY A 302 9.67 27.51 -4.60
C GLY A 302 8.38 26.90 -4.07
N SER A 303 7.57 26.26 -4.94
CA SER A 303 6.42 25.48 -4.49
C SER A 303 6.84 24.26 -3.67
N LEU A 304 7.83 23.50 -4.14
CA LEU A 304 8.38 22.37 -3.37
C LEU A 304 9.02 22.82 -2.06
N ALA A 305 9.66 23.99 -2.03
CA ALA A 305 10.16 24.61 -0.80
C ALA A 305 9.01 24.97 0.16
N THR A 306 7.90 25.54 -0.35
CA THR A 306 6.68 25.75 0.45
C THR A 306 6.19 24.44 1.07
N ALA A 307 6.02 23.39 0.27
CA ALA A 307 5.63 22.07 0.76
C ALA A 307 6.60 21.54 1.83
N GLN A 308 7.92 21.70 1.63
CA GLN A 308 8.93 21.27 2.59
C GLN A 308 8.79 22.01 3.91
N THR A 309 8.66 23.34 3.90
CA THR A 309 8.46 24.13 5.13
C THR A 309 7.15 23.77 5.83
N TYR A 310 6.09 23.47 5.07
CA TYR A 310 4.81 23.01 5.60
C TYR A 310 4.94 21.67 6.35
N PHE A 311 5.48 20.63 5.71
CA PHE A 311 5.70 19.35 6.38
C PHE A 311 6.72 19.42 7.53
N ALA A 312 7.74 20.29 7.43
CA ALA A 312 8.74 20.54 8.47
C ALA A 312 8.22 21.33 9.68
N ASN A 313 6.94 21.75 9.67
CA ASN A 313 6.33 22.59 10.68
C ASN A 313 6.99 23.98 10.81
N ASN A 314 7.54 24.50 9.71
CA ASN A 314 8.22 25.80 9.63
C ASN A 314 7.49 26.79 8.70
N HIS A 315 6.30 26.44 8.20
CA HIS A 315 5.48 27.35 7.41
C HIS A 315 4.96 28.51 8.27
N ALA A 316 4.86 29.71 7.68
CA ALA A 316 4.60 30.94 8.42
C ALA A 316 3.24 30.97 9.14
N SER A 317 2.22 30.31 8.58
CA SER A 317 0.83 30.39 9.04
C SER A 317 0.15 29.05 9.28
N LEU A 318 0.79 27.93 8.93
CA LEU A 318 0.19 26.60 8.97
C LEU A 318 1.07 25.63 9.76
N ALA A 319 0.45 24.81 10.59
CA ALA A 319 1.13 23.72 11.28
C ALA A 319 1.36 22.54 10.33
N SER A 320 2.37 21.72 10.60
CA SER A 320 2.60 20.50 9.84
C SER A 320 1.39 19.57 9.90
N PRO A 321 1.02 18.93 8.77
CA PRO A 321 -0.08 17.96 8.75
C PRO A 321 0.32 16.61 9.37
N ILE A 322 1.59 16.43 9.73
CA ILE A 322 2.07 15.23 10.41
C ILE A 322 1.50 15.22 11.83
N ALA A 323 0.68 14.22 12.14
CA ALA A 323 0.06 14.05 13.45
C ALA A 323 0.59 12.81 14.20
N ALA A 324 1.26 11.88 13.51
CA ALA A 324 1.81 10.66 14.09
C ALA A 324 3.19 10.32 13.52
N SER A 325 4.05 9.74 14.37
CA SER A 325 5.42 9.36 13.99
C SER A 325 5.48 8.28 12.90
N CYS A 326 4.44 7.45 12.77
CA CYS A 326 4.33 6.43 11.73
C CYS A 326 3.58 6.89 10.46
N GLN A 327 3.10 8.15 10.43
CA GLN A 327 2.32 8.66 9.31
C GLN A 327 3.18 8.78 8.06
N ARG A 328 2.69 8.24 6.94
CA ARG A 328 3.32 8.41 5.63
C ARG A 328 2.87 9.74 5.02
N ASN A 329 3.79 10.42 4.36
CA ASN A 329 3.57 11.75 3.79
C ASN A 329 4.01 11.76 2.33
N PHE A 330 3.19 12.37 1.47
CA PHE A 330 3.39 12.37 0.04
C PHE A 330 3.13 13.75 -0.55
N VAL A 331 3.93 14.11 -1.55
CA VAL A 331 3.66 15.19 -2.49
C VAL A 331 3.33 14.56 -3.83
N LEU A 332 2.24 14.99 -4.45
CA LEU A 332 1.89 14.64 -5.82
C LEU A 332 2.03 15.90 -6.67
N LEU A 333 3.09 15.95 -7.46
CA LEU A 333 3.39 17.05 -8.37
C LEU A 333 2.91 16.70 -9.78
N ALA A 334 1.97 17.47 -10.30
CA ALA A 334 1.49 17.39 -11.67
C ALA A 334 1.83 18.70 -12.39
N THR A 335 2.73 18.63 -13.37
CA THR A 335 3.17 19.81 -14.14
C THR A 335 3.31 19.49 -15.62
N ASP A 336 2.97 20.46 -16.47
CA ASP A 336 3.16 20.41 -17.91
C ASP A 336 4.38 21.24 -18.38
N GLY A 337 5.12 21.85 -17.46
CA GLY A 337 6.23 22.76 -17.76
C GLY A 337 7.56 22.39 -17.10
N ASN A 338 8.66 22.81 -17.72
CA ASN A 338 9.98 22.85 -17.08
C ASN A 338 10.04 24.04 -16.10
N PRO A 339 10.92 24.02 -15.08
CA PRO A 339 11.05 25.15 -14.16
C PRO A 339 11.54 26.41 -14.88
N THR A 340 10.72 27.47 -14.87
CA THR A 340 11.03 28.77 -15.49
C THR A 340 11.09 29.93 -14.48
N GLY A 341 10.46 29.78 -13.31
CA GLY A 341 10.43 30.80 -12.25
C GLY A 341 11.40 30.52 -11.10
N LYS A 342 12.11 31.56 -10.64
CA LYS A 342 12.94 31.56 -9.43
C LYS A 342 12.09 31.76 -8.18
N THR A 343 12.68 31.47 -7.02
CA THR A 343 12.06 31.64 -5.70
C THR A 343 11.84 33.09 -5.29
N ASP A 344 12.43 34.05 -6.02
CA ASP A 344 12.23 35.50 -5.84
C ASP A 344 11.17 36.08 -6.79
N GLY A 345 10.50 35.23 -7.58
CA GLY A 345 9.47 35.62 -8.55
C GLY A 345 10.02 36.08 -9.90
N SER A 346 11.33 36.15 -10.09
CA SER A 346 11.95 36.45 -11.38
C SER A 346 12.09 35.20 -12.25
N MET A 347 12.31 35.38 -13.56
CA MET A 347 12.51 34.28 -14.50
C MET A 347 13.97 33.79 -14.47
N TYR A 348 14.20 32.49 -14.60
CA TYR A 348 15.53 31.99 -14.98
C TYR A 348 15.92 32.52 -16.36
N THR A 349 17.19 32.87 -16.54
CA THR A 349 17.70 33.16 -17.89
C THR A 349 17.61 31.90 -18.76
N LEU A 350 17.51 32.05 -20.08
CA LEU A 350 17.43 30.90 -21.00
C LEU A 350 18.61 29.93 -20.83
N ALA A 351 19.80 30.46 -20.53
CA ALA A 351 20.98 29.64 -20.23
C ALA A 351 20.85 28.84 -18.92
N GLU A 352 20.21 29.41 -17.89
CA GLU A 352 19.93 28.71 -16.63
C GLU A 352 18.83 27.65 -16.75
N GLN A 353 18.01 27.71 -17.81
CA GLN A 353 16.95 26.72 -18.10
C GLN A 353 17.44 25.57 -19.00
N ALA A 354 18.47 25.79 -19.81
CA ALA A 354 18.90 24.86 -20.84
C ALA A 354 19.61 23.61 -20.28
N ASN A 355 18.99 22.45 -20.47
CA ASN A 355 19.67 21.16 -20.33
C ASN A 355 20.54 20.88 -21.56
N SER A 356 21.59 20.07 -21.40
CA SER A 356 22.40 19.59 -22.52
C SER A 356 22.48 18.06 -22.54
N PHE A 357 22.48 17.48 -23.74
CA PHE A 357 22.60 16.04 -23.94
C PHE A 357 23.93 15.72 -24.62
N ASP A 358 24.73 14.87 -23.99
CA ASP A 358 25.94 14.31 -24.60
C ASP A 358 25.58 13.00 -25.30
N ALA A 359 25.59 13.03 -26.64
CA ALA A 359 25.29 11.86 -27.46
C ALA A 359 26.37 10.76 -27.38
N GLY A 360 27.61 11.10 -27.02
CA GLY A 360 28.71 10.16 -26.89
C GLY A 360 28.60 9.27 -25.64
N THR A 361 28.04 9.81 -24.56
CA THR A 361 27.81 9.08 -23.30
C THR A 361 26.34 8.72 -23.07
N SER A 362 25.42 9.24 -23.88
CA SER A 362 23.97 9.15 -23.67
C SER A 362 23.51 9.69 -22.31
N THR A 363 24.15 10.75 -21.83
CA THR A 363 23.86 11.35 -20.52
C THR A 363 23.36 12.78 -20.65
N TRP A 364 22.35 13.12 -19.85
CA TRP A 364 21.88 14.48 -19.67
C TRP A 364 22.71 15.22 -18.61
N THR A 365 23.07 16.46 -18.91
CA THR A 365 23.52 17.45 -17.92
C THR A 365 22.38 18.42 -17.68
N PHE A 366 21.91 18.47 -16.44
CA PHE A 366 20.74 19.25 -16.05
C PHE A 366 21.09 20.71 -15.74
N SER A 367 20.17 21.61 -16.07
CA SER A 367 20.30 23.06 -15.95
C SER A 367 20.25 23.55 -14.50
N THR A 368 20.61 24.81 -14.26
CA THR A 368 20.50 25.42 -12.93
C THR A 368 19.06 25.35 -12.40
N ALA A 369 18.08 25.68 -13.25
CA ALA A 369 16.67 25.63 -12.89
C ALA A 369 16.22 24.22 -12.47
N ALA A 370 16.64 23.19 -13.22
CA ALA A 370 16.32 21.80 -12.88
C ALA A 370 17.00 21.34 -11.58
N ASN A 371 18.26 21.72 -11.34
CA ASN A 371 18.96 21.34 -10.11
C ASN A 371 18.34 21.98 -8.86
N HIS A 372 17.86 23.22 -8.93
CA HIS A 372 17.14 23.81 -7.80
C HIS A 372 15.87 23.01 -7.44
N VAL A 373 15.14 22.50 -8.43
CA VAL A 373 14.00 21.60 -8.17
C VAL A 373 14.45 20.29 -7.54
N PHE A 374 15.56 19.71 -8.01
CA PHE A 374 16.11 18.46 -7.48
C PHE A 374 16.54 18.58 -6.01
N ASP A 375 17.11 19.72 -5.63
CA ASP A 375 17.52 20.00 -4.26
C ASP A 375 16.31 20.02 -3.33
N GLU A 376 15.21 20.66 -3.73
CA GLU A 376 13.98 20.73 -2.92
C GLU A 376 13.28 19.37 -2.79
N ILE A 377 13.22 18.57 -3.87
CA ILE A 377 12.70 17.19 -3.80
C ILE A 377 13.55 16.34 -2.87
N THR A 378 14.88 16.47 -2.94
CA THR A 378 15.79 15.74 -2.04
C THR A 378 15.62 16.22 -0.59
N GLY A 379 15.33 17.49 -0.39
CA GLY A 379 15.00 18.10 0.89
C GLY A 379 13.73 17.52 1.50
N LEU A 380 12.68 17.27 0.71
CA LEU A 380 11.42 16.66 1.16
C LEU A 380 11.63 15.24 1.72
N ARG A 381 12.51 14.43 1.12
CA ARG A 381 12.88 13.09 1.61
C ARG A 381 13.53 13.10 2.99
N ASN A 382 14.12 14.23 3.38
CA ASN A 382 14.88 14.43 4.61
C ASN A 382 14.22 15.46 5.54
N THR A 383 12.90 15.60 5.47
CA THR A 383 12.14 16.58 6.25
C THR A 383 12.37 16.35 7.74
N THR A 384 12.77 17.40 8.47
CA THR A 384 13.02 17.33 9.92
C THR A 384 12.08 18.28 10.64
N VAL A 385 11.31 17.74 11.59
CA VAL A 385 10.45 18.52 12.49
C VAL A 385 11.15 18.61 13.84
N SER A 386 11.60 19.80 14.24
CA SER A 386 12.34 20.02 15.50
C SER A 386 11.63 20.97 16.47
N ASN A 387 10.59 21.66 16.04
CA ASN A 387 9.87 22.69 16.78
C ASN A 387 8.47 22.27 17.25
N ASN A 388 8.15 20.97 17.17
CA ASN A 388 6.92 20.39 17.71
C ASN A 388 7.23 19.09 18.48
N ALA A 389 7.00 19.10 19.80
CA ALA A 389 7.39 18.00 20.68
C ALA A 389 6.59 16.71 20.45
N SER A 390 5.35 16.76 19.94
CA SER A 390 4.54 15.56 19.71
C SER A 390 4.95 14.76 18.48
N ILE A 391 5.67 15.40 17.55
CA ILE A 391 6.05 14.84 16.25
C ILE A 391 7.53 15.09 15.93
N ASN A 392 8.37 15.36 16.94
CA ASN A 392 9.79 15.64 16.73
C ASN A 392 10.49 14.43 16.07
N GLY A 393 11.19 14.65 14.95
CA GLY A 393 11.86 13.58 14.23
C GLY A 393 12.13 13.90 12.76
N SER A 394 12.68 12.91 12.05
CA SER A 394 12.88 12.95 10.60
C SER A 394 11.80 12.13 9.92
N TYR A 395 11.23 12.69 8.85
CA TYR A 395 10.14 12.12 8.07
C TYR A 395 10.53 12.08 6.60
N ASP A 396 10.19 10.95 5.97
CA ASP A 396 10.28 10.79 4.53
C ASP A 396 9.00 11.33 3.88
N VAL A 397 9.09 12.45 3.16
CA VAL A 397 8.01 12.97 2.30
C VAL A 397 8.33 12.58 0.86
N GLN A 398 7.65 11.55 0.35
CA GLN A 398 7.91 11.02 -0.99
C GLN A 398 7.18 11.84 -2.06
N THR A 399 7.82 12.05 -3.22
CA THR A 399 7.27 12.87 -4.30
C THR A 399 6.96 12.01 -5.51
N TYR A 400 5.68 11.97 -5.91
CA TYR A 400 5.25 11.46 -7.21
C TYR A 400 5.23 12.60 -8.21
N VAL A 401 5.65 12.30 -9.45
CA VAL A 401 5.75 13.29 -10.52
C VAL A 401 4.94 12.81 -11.72
N ILE A 402 4.04 13.67 -12.18
CA ILE A 402 3.28 13.48 -13.43
C ILE A 402 3.71 14.57 -14.40
N GLY A 403 4.13 14.16 -15.60
CA GLY A 403 4.35 15.06 -16.74
C GLY A 403 3.10 15.11 -17.62
N LEU A 404 2.58 16.30 -17.87
CA LEU A 404 1.32 16.50 -18.58
C LEU A 404 1.54 17.08 -19.99
N GLY A 405 0.65 16.72 -20.92
CA GLY A 405 0.53 17.40 -22.21
C GLY A 405 1.71 17.18 -23.14
N ASP A 406 2.09 18.24 -23.86
CA ASP A 406 3.15 18.25 -24.88
C ASP A 406 4.56 18.02 -24.30
N THR A 407 4.74 18.24 -23.00
CA THR A 407 5.98 17.89 -22.27
C THR A 407 6.34 16.41 -22.41
N VAL A 408 5.38 15.50 -22.60
CA VAL A 408 5.64 14.06 -22.81
C VAL A 408 6.28 13.74 -24.16
N ALA A 409 6.33 14.70 -25.08
CA ALA A 409 7.01 14.56 -26.37
C ALA A 409 8.44 15.14 -26.35
N ASN A 410 8.84 15.83 -25.27
CA ASN A 410 10.15 16.48 -25.16
C ASN A 410 11.14 15.62 -24.34
N ALA A 411 12.18 15.11 -25.00
CA ALA A 411 13.17 14.23 -24.35
C ALA A 411 13.90 14.88 -23.17
N SER A 412 14.17 16.20 -23.23
CA SER A 412 14.81 16.94 -22.14
C SER A 412 13.87 17.04 -20.93
N SER A 413 12.61 17.40 -21.16
CA SER A 413 11.61 17.50 -20.09
C SER A 413 11.36 16.14 -19.44
N ILE A 414 11.21 15.07 -20.22
CA ILE A 414 11.06 13.70 -19.70
C ILE A 414 12.25 13.30 -18.83
N ALA A 415 13.48 13.63 -19.25
CA ALA A 415 14.68 13.34 -18.47
C ALA A 415 14.67 14.09 -17.13
N THR A 416 14.27 15.37 -17.12
CA THR A 416 14.10 16.17 -15.89
C THR A 416 13.05 15.55 -14.97
N LEU A 417 11.87 15.24 -15.49
CA LEU A 417 10.76 14.66 -14.72
C LEU A 417 11.10 13.29 -14.14
N ASN A 418 11.76 12.43 -14.91
CA ASN A 418 12.23 11.14 -14.42
C ASN A 418 13.28 11.30 -13.33
N ARG A 419 14.16 12.30 -13.45
CA ARG A 419 15.12 12.62 -12.39
C ARG A 419 14.41 13.09 -11.12
N MET A 420 13.41 13.98 -11.23
CA MET A 420 12.56 14.42 -10.11
C MET A 420 11.90 13.22 -9.42
N ALA A 421 11.25 12.34 -10.18
CA ALA A 421 10.59 11.14 -9.68
C ALA A 421 11.57 10.21 -8.92
N SER A 422 12.78 10.01 -9.48
CA SER A 422 13.83 9.18 -8.87
C SER A 422 14.31 9.72 -7.52
N LEU A 423 14.52 11.03 -7.42
CA LEU A 423 14.90 11.69 -6.17
C LEU A 423 13.74 11.66 -5.17
N GLY A 424 12.51 11.79 -5.67
CA GLY A 424 11.26 11.70 -4.91
C GLY A 424 10.96 10.32 -4.30
N GLY A 425 11.73 9.27 -4.65
CA GLY A 425 11.56 7.93 -4.09
C GLY A 425 10.68 6.99 -4.92
N THR A 426 10.45 7.36 -6.17
CA THR A 426 9.76 6.54 -7.19
C THR A 426 10.76 6.16 -8.29
N THR A 427 10.35 5.40 -9.31
CA THR A 427 11.29 4.94 -10.36
C THR A 427 11.39 5.95 -11.51
N GLN A 428 10.25 6.43 -11.99
CA GLN A 428 10.12 7.31 -13.15
C GLN A 428 8.84 8.12 -13.04
N ALA A 429 8.78 9.25 -13.75
CA ALA A 429 7.57 10.06 -13.80
C ALA A 429 6.49 9.33 -14.60
N MET A 430 5.23 9.59 -14.26
CA MET A 430 4.10 9.11 -15.05
C MET A 430 3.81 10.14 -16.14
N LEU A 431 3.83 9.72 -17.40
CA LEU A 431 3.63 10.61 -18.54
C LEU A 431 2.17 10.53 -19.00
N ALA A 432 1.51 11.68 -19.08
CA ALA A 432 0.10 11.81 -19.42
C ALA A 432 -0.08 12.75 -20.63
N GLY A 433 -0.20 12.16 -21.82
CA GLY A 433 -0.45 12.89 -23.07
C GLY A 433 -1.94 13.14 -23.35
N ASP A 434 -2.84 12.56 -22.56
CA ASP A 434 -4.29 12.71 -22.69
C ASP A 434 -5.01 12.53 -21.33
N ALA A 435 -6.31 12.78 -21.30
CA ALA A 435 -7.12 12.67 -20.08
C ALA A 435 -7.13 11.26 -19.49
N ALA A 436 -7.08 10.21 -20.32
CA ALA A 436 -7.16 8.82 -19.88
C ALA A 436 -5.85 8.36 -19.21
N SER A 437 -4.71 8.72 -19.81
CA SER A 437 -3.38 8.50 -19.25
C SER A 437 -3.18 9.30 -17.97
N LEU A 438 -3.71 10.52 -17.88
CA LEU A 438 -3.71 11.30 -16.63
C LEU A 438 -4.52 10.62 -15.52
N ALA A 439 -5.74 10.18 -15.82
CA ALA A 439 -6.57 9.44 -14.86
C ALA A 439 -5.89 8.13 -14.40
N THR A 440 -5.23 7.43 -15.32
CA THR A 440 -4.47 6.22 -15.02
C THR A 440 -3.27 6.51 -14.10
N ALA A 441 -2.57 7.62 -14.32
CA ALA A 441 -1.45 8.03 -13.47
C ALA A 441 -1.92 8.28 -12.03
N PHE A 442 -2.96 9.08 -11.84
CA PHE A 442 -3.52 9.35 -10.50
C PHE A 442 -4.05 8.08 -9.80
N ASP A 443 -4.70 7.17 -10.51
CA ASP A 443 -5.19 5.89 -9.96
C ASP A 443 -4.02 4.99 -9.51
N THR A 444 -2.97 4.91 -10.34
CA THR A 444 -1.76 4.13 -10.04
C THR A 444 -1.02 4.68 -8.83
N ILE A 445 -0.82 6.00 -8.77
CA ILE A 445 -0.16 6.67 -7.64
C ILE A 445 -0.95 6.43 -6.35
N SER A 446 -2.27 6.58 -6.40
CA SER A 446 -3.13 6.36 -5.23
C SER A 446 -3.02 4.92 -4.71
N ARG A 447 -2.99 3.92 -5.60
CA ARG A 447 -2.80 2.51 -5.21
C ARG A 447 -1.41 2.25 -4.60
N ASP A 448 -0.35 2.83 -5.16
CA ASP A 448 1.01 2.68 -4.62
C ASP A 448 1.13 3.32 -3.22
N ILE A 449 0.54 4.51 -3.03
CA ILE A 449 0.46 5.17 -1.71
C ILE A 449 -0.24 4.26 -0.69
N ILE A 450 -1.36 3.64 -1.06
CA ILE A 450 -2.09 2.70 -0.19
C ILE A 450 -1.21 1.50 0.16
N ALA A 451 -0.51 0.92 -0.82
CA ALA A 451 0.38 -0.23 -0.61
C ALA A 451 1.55 0.10 0.33
N ARG A 452 2.13 1.30 0.20
CA ARG A 452 3.25 1.77 1.04
C ARG A 452 2.86 2.19 2.46
N SER A 453 1.58 2.51 2.66
CA SER A 453 1.04 3.00 3.94
C SER A 453 0.59 1.89 4.89
N SER A 454 0.84 0.63 4.55
CA SER A 454 0.36 -0.50 5.33
C SER A 454 1.26 -0.87 6.53
N ALA A 455 0.63 -1.33 7.62
CA ALA A 455 1.25 -1.55 8.93
C ALA A 455 2.16 -2.80 9.00
N ALA A 456 2.97 -2.84 10.08
CA ALA A 456 4.17 -3.64 10.27
C ALA A 456 4.01 -5.17 10.25
N ALA A 457 5.15 -5.84 10.12
CA ALA A 457 5.33 -7.16 9.54
C ALA A 457 5.99 -8.15 10.50
N THR A 458 5.51 -9.40 10.58
CA THR A 458 6.25 -10.48 11.27
C THR A 458 7.44 -10.90 10.40
N VAL A 459 8.60 -11.18 11.01
CA VAL A 459 9.87 -11.46 10.31
C VAL A 459 10.45 -12.81 10.73
N THR A 460 10.97 -13.57 9.77
CA THR A 460 11.72 -14.82 9.99
C THR A 460 12.97 -14.88 9.12
N LEU A 461 13.92 -15.74 9.48
CA LEU A 461 15.20 -15.90 8.79
C LEU A 461 15.33 -17.31 8.20
N ASN A 462 15.98 -17.43 7.04
CA ASN A 462 16.28 -18.72 6.43
C ASN A 462 17.53 -19.43 7.03
N ALA A 463 18.25 -18.80 7.96
CA ALA A 463 19.50 -19.32 8.52
C ALA A 463 19.58 -19.17 10.05
N GLY A 464 20.13 -20.19 10.72
CA GLY A 464 20.43 -20.17 12.16
C GLY A 464 21.76 -19.50 12.53
N SER A 465 22.55 -19.08 11.54
CA SER A 465 23.78 -18.29 11.72
C SER A 465 23.97 -17.33 10.55
N TRP A 466 24.66 -16.22 10.80
CA TRP A 466 24.81 -15.09 9.88
C TRP A 466 25.84 -15.40 8.79
N SER A 467 25.48 -15.28 7.50
CA SER A 467 26.41 -15.49 6.37
C SER A 467 25.93 -14.81 5.07
N SER A 468 26.82 -14.70 4.08
CA SER A 468 26.48 -14.26 2.72
C SER A 468 25.47 -15.25 2.08
N GLY A 469 24.26 -14.77 1.73
CA GLY A 469 23.18 -15.59 1.16
C GLY A 469 21.99 -15.83 2.09
N THR A 470 22.02 -15.28 3.31
CA THR A 470 20.86 -15.26 4.22
C THR A 470 19.73 -14.42 3.60
N GLN A 471 18.52 -14.96 3.61
CA GLN A 471 17.28 -14.26 3.25
C GLN A 471 16.44 -14.01 4.50
N VAL A 472 15.79 -12.86 4.51
CA VAL A 472 14.79 -12.48 5.52
C VAL A 472 13.43 -12.55 4.88
N TYR A 473 12.54 -13.37 5.44
CA TYR A 473 11.14 -13.40 5.01
C TYR A 473 10.31 -12.53 5.92
N GLN A 474 9.54 -11.64 5.33
CA GLN A 474 8.75 -10.65 6.03
C GLN A 474 7.30 -10.74 5.54
N ALA A 475 6.38 -11.05 6.46
CA ALA A 475 4.95 -11.10 6.21
C ALA A 475 4.30 -9.76 6.54
N ARG A 476 3.53 -9.18 5.62
CA ARG A 476 2.84 -7.88 5.75
C ARG A 476 1.34 -8.03 5.52
N PHE A 477 0.61 -7.01 5.92
CA PHE A 477 -0.80 -6.84 5.59
C PHE A 477 -1.13 -5.42 5.18
N ASN A 478 -2.27 -5.25 4.51
CA ASN A 478 -2.88 -3.98 4.15
C ASN A 478 -4.24 -3.81 4.86
N SER A 479 -4.37 -2.85 5.77
CA SER A 479 -5.65 -2.62 6.48
C SER A 479 -6.74 -1.96 5.64
N GLY A 480 -6.40 -1.44 4.46
CA GLY A 480 -7.36 -0.83 3.53
C GLY A 480 -8.17 -1.87 2.75
N ASP A 481 -7.55 -2.96 2.33
CA ASP A 481 -8.20 -4.03 1.57
C ASP A 481 -8.00 -5.45 2.12
N TRP A 482 -7.33 -5.59 3.27
CA TRP A 482 -7.01 -6.87 3.93
C TRP A 482 -6.27 -7.85 3.02
N SER A 483 -5.45 -7.32 2.11
CA SER A 483 -4.48 -8.11 1.35
C SER A 483 -3.20 -8.35 2.15
N GLY A 484 -2.52 -9.46 1.89
CA GLY A 484 -1.23 -9.78 2.49
C GLY A 484 -0.10 -9.82 1.48
N GLN A 485 1.12 -9.73 2.02
CA GLN A 485 2.35 -9.95 1.28
C GLN A 485 3.29 -10.84 2.09
N LEU A 486 4.05 -11.68 1.39
CA LEU A 486 5.23 -12.33 1.97
C LEU A 486 6.40 -11.97 1.07
N LEU A 487 7.35 -11.24 1.64
CA LEU A 487 8.49 -10.67 0.93
C LEU A 487 9.76 -11.39 1.36
N ALA A 488 10.65 -11.68 0.42
CA ALA A 488 12.02 -12.08 0.74
C ALA A 488 12.98 -10.94 0.48
N TYR A 489 13.84 -10.63 1.44
CA TYR A 489 14.94 -9.67 1.28
C TYR A 489 16.26 -10.40 1.33
N ALA A 490 17.17 -10.05 0.43
CA ALA A 490 18.55 -10.51 0.52
C ALA A 490 19.25 -9.73 1.63
N MET A 491 20.08 -10.41 2.41
CA MET A 491 20.94 -9.77 3.40
C MET A 491 22.39 -9.76 2.89
N ALA A 492 23.02 -8.60 2.96
CA ALA A 492 24.44 -8.43 2.66
C ALA A 492 25.32 -8.91 3.83
N ALA A 493 26.61 -9.11 3.57
CA ALA A 493 27.56 -9.62 4.57
C ALA A 493 27.77 -8.68 5.78
N ASP A 494 27.41 -7.41 5.64
CA ASP A 494 27.44 -6.39 6.71
C ASP A 494 26.16 -6.36 7.57
N GLY A 495 25.19 -7.23 7.27
CA GLY A 495 23.90 -7.30 7.98
C GLY A 495 22.84 -6.32 7.44
N SER A 496 23.14 -5.52 6.42
CA SER A 496 22.14 -4.68 5.77
C SER A 496 21.20 -5.50 4.88
N LEU A 497 19.93 -5.11 4.82
CA LEU A 497 18.95 -5.70 3.91
C LEU A 497 18.99 -4.98 2.55
N SER A 498 18.73 -5.73 1.48
CA SER A 498 18.52 -5.14 0.16
C SER A 498 17.36 -4.14 0.20
N ALA A 499 17.52 -3.02 -0.52
CA ALA A 499 16.48 -1.99 -0.58
C ALA A 499 15.16 -2.50 -1.22
N LEU A 500 15.25 -3.51 -2.08
CA LEU A 500 14.12 -4.16 -2.72
C LEU A 500 14.05 -5.64 -2.33
N PRO A 501 12.83 -6.22 -2.23
CA PRO A 501 12.69 -7.66 -2.03
C PRO A 501 13.16 -8.42 -3.28
N THR A 502 13.78 -9.59 -3.07
CA THR A 502 14.13 -10.55 -4.11
C THR A 502 12.88 -11.13 -4.78
N TRP A 503 11.81 -11.33 -4.02
CA TRP A 503 10.50 -11.73 -4.52
C TRP A 503 9.38 -11.28 -3.57
N ASP A 504 8.17 -11.17 -4.13
CA ASP A 504 6.92 -10.96 -3.41
C ASP A 504 5.93 -12.07 -3.78
N ALA A 505 5.59 -12.93 -2.81
CA ALA A 505 4.71 -14.06 -3.01
C ALA A 505 3.28 -13.63 -3.40
N SER A 506 2.83 -12.45 -2.98
CA SER A 506 1.49 -11.93 -3.34
C SER A 506 1.38 -11.71 -4.85
N GLN A 507 2.43 -11.13 -5.45
CA GLN A 507 2.52 -10.90 -6.88
C GLN A 507 2.66 -12.21 -7.65
N ARG A 508 3.42 -13.18 -7.13
CA ARG A 508 3.54 -14.51 -7.73
C ARG A 508 2.20 -15.25 -7.74
N LEU A 509 1.48 -15.21 -6.63
CA LEU A 509 0.20 -15.90 -6.48
C LEU A 509 -0.87 -15.35 -7.44
N ASN A 510 -0.91 -14.02 -7.66
CA ASN A 510 -1.82 -13.40 -8.62
C ASN A 510 -1.65 -13.90 -10.07
N LEU A 511 -0.47 -14.43 -10.41
CA LEU A 511 -0.18 -14.96 -11.74
C LEU A 511 -0.58 -16.43 -11.90
N GLN A 512 -0.87 -17.14 -10.80
CA GLN A 512 -1.27 -18.54 -10.87
C GLN A 512 -2.74 -18.68 -11.24
N ASP A 513 -3.04 -19.63 -12.12
CA ASP A 513 -4.42 -19.97 -12.44
C ASP A 513 -5.11 -20.62 -11.22
N TRP A 514 -6.24 -20.05 -10.81
CA TRP A 514 -6.98 -20.45 -9.61
C TRP A 514 -7.47 -21.92 -9.66
N ASP A 515 -7.69 -22.46 -10.86
CA ASP A 515 -8.24 -23.79 -11.07
C ASP A 515 -7.14 -24.84 -11.26
N THR A 516 -6.18 -24.60 -12.14
CA THR A 516 -5.15 -25.56 -12.56
C THR A 516 -3.78 -25.31 -11.97
N GLY A 517 -3.48 -24.06 -11.57
CA GLY A 517 -2.17 -23.65 -11.05
C GLY A 517 -2.00 -23.88 -9.55
N ARG A 518 -3.09 -23.92 -8.77
CA ARG A 518 -3.05 -24.00 -7.30
C ARG A 518 -3.38 -25.38 -6.75
N GLN A 519 -2.54 -25.89 -5.85
CA GLN A 519 -2.76 -27.12 -5.08
C GLN A 519 -3.32 -26.75 -3.69
N ILE A 520 -4.63 -26.91 -3.47
CA ILE A 520 -5.26 -26.50 -2.21
C ILE A 520 -5.93 -27.70 -1.56
N LEU A 521 -5.49 -28.03 -0.35
CA LEU A 521 -5.95 -29.17 0.43
C LEU A 521 -6.87 -28.71 1.55
N THR A 522 -7.73 -29.61 2.03
CA THR A 522 -8.51 -29.43 3.26
C THR A 522 -8.68 -30.77 3.97
N SER A 523 -9.31 -30.74 5.14
CA SER A 523 -9.63 -31.94 5.93
C SER A 523 -11.10 -32.31 5.80
N LYS A 524 -11.39 -33.60 5.80
CA LYS A 524 -12.71 -34.23 5.89
C LYS A 524 -12.86 -34.86 7.29
N PRO A 525 -13.39 -34.15 8.29
CA PRO A 525 -13.49 -34.65 9.67
C PRO A 525 -14.30 -35.95 9.81
N SER A 526 -15.28 -36.17 8.92
CA SER A 526 -16.09 -37.40 8.90
C SER A 526 -15.33 -38.66 8.44
N ALA A 527 -14.14 -38.53 7.83
CA ALA A 527 -13.33 -39.65 7.39
C ALA A 527 -12.47 -40.24 8.52
N SER A 528 -12.08 -41.52 8.34
CA SER A 528 -11.13 -42.20 9.22
C SER A 528 -9.77 -41.50 9.21
N LEU A 529 -9.08 -41.56 10.35
CA LEU A 529 -7.69 -41.08 10.46
C LEU A 529 -6.81 -41.72 9.38
N GLY A 530 -5.96 -40.93 8.73
CA GLY A 530 -5.15 -41.36 7.57
C GLY A 530 -5.87 -41.27 6.22
N SER A 531 -7.14 -40.87 6.18
CA SER A 531 -7.90 -40.60 4.94
C SER A 531 -8.65 -39.26 4.99
N ARG A 532 -8.23 -38.37 5.89
CA ARG A 532 -8.91 -37.08 6.11
C ARG A 532 -8.50 -36.01 5.10
N GLY A 533 -7.31 -36.10 4.51
CA GLY A 533 -6.88 -35.14 3.51
C GLY A 533 -7.60 -35.31 2.19
N ILE A 534 -8.15 -34.20 1.69
CA ILE A 534 -8.89 -34.12 0.43
C ILE A 534 -8.58 -32.81 -0.29
N ALA A 535 -8.89 -32.75 -1.58
CA ALA A 535 -8.78 -31.50 -2.35
C ALA A 535 -9.85 -30.49 -1.93
N PHE A 536 -9.50 -29.21 -1.84
CA PHE A 536 -10.44 -28.11 -1.61
C PHE A 536 -11.13 -27.74 -2.93
N ARG A 537 -12.04 -28.61 -3.38
CA ARG A 537 -12.79 -28.52 -4.64
C ARG A 537 -14.27 -28.70 -4.38
N TRP A 538 -15.11 -27.97 -5.11
CA TRP A 538 -16.55 -28.17 -4.97
C TRP A 538 -16.96 -29.55 -5.51
N PRO A 539 -17.78 -30.34 -4.77
CA PRO A 539 -18.20 -31.67 -5.22
C PRO A 539 -19.05 -31.63 -6.48
N ALA A 540 -19.02 -32.72 -7.26
CA ALA A 540 -19.92 -32.87 -8.41
C ALA A 540 -21.40 -32.94 -7.98
N ASP A 541 -21.68 -33.64 -6.88
CA ASP A 541 -22.98 -33.64 -6.21
C ASP A 541 -22.80 -33.20 -4.74
N ALA A 542 -23.13 -31.93 -4.47
CA ALA A 542 -22.99 -31.36 -3.12
C ALA A 542 -23.99 -31.94 -2.10
N ALA A 543 -25.06 -32.60 -2.54
CA ALA A 543 -26.00 -33.27 -1.66
C ALA A 543 -25.51 -34.65 -1.22
N ALA A 544 -24.61 -35.27 -1.99
CA ALA A 544 -24.05 -36.59 -1.72
C ALA A 544 -22.54 -36.64 -2.06
N PRO A 545 -21.69 -35.88 -1.35
CA PRO A 545 -20.25 -35.85 -1.62
C PRO A 545 -19.60 -37.22 -1.35
N THR A 546 -18.69 -37.62 -2.23
CA THR A 546 -17.93 -38.87 -2.10
C THR A 546 -16.89 -38.81 -0.98
N ALA A 547 -16.21 -39.95 -0.74
CA ALA A 547 -15.16 -40.05 0.29
C ALA A 547 -13.96 -39.12 0.02
N ALA A 548 -13.67 -38.79 -1.24
CA ALA A 548 -12.54 -37.94 -1.64
C ALA A 548 -12.93 -36.46 -1.85
N GLU A 549 -14.21 -36.10 -1.70
CA GLU A 549 -14.72 -34.74 -1.85
C GLU A 549 -15.03 -34.10 -0.49
N LEU A 550 -15.33 -32.79 -0.50
CA LEU A 550 -15.57 -31.98 0.70
C LEU A 550 -16.47 -32.65 1.75
N ASP A 551 -16.21 -32.31 3.01
CA ASP A 551 -17.09 -32.65 4.10
C ASP A 551 -18.43 -31.89 4.00
N ALA A 552 -19.53 -32.54 4.40
CA ALA A 552 -20.86 -31.93 4.41
C ALA A 552 -20.91 -30.64 5.26
N SER A 553 -20.12 -30.58 6.33
CA SER A 553 -19.99 -29.39 7.18
C SER A 553 -19.38 -28.19 6.44
N MET A 554 -18.32 -28.41 5.67
CA MET A 554 -17.68 -27.38 4.83
C MET A 554 -18.62 -26.90 3.71
N ILE A 555 -19.30 -27.84 3.03
CA ILE A 555 -20.30 -27.52 2.00
C ILE A 555 -21.40 -26.62 2.57
N THR A 556 -21.93 -26.97 3.74
CA THR A 556 -22.98 -26.20 4.42
C THR A 556 -22.50 -24.80 4.79
N ALA A 557 -21.29 -24.70 5.36
CA ALA A 557 -20.70 -23.41 5.74
C ALA A 557 -20.53 -22.47 4.54
N LEU A 558 -20.01 -22.99 3.42
CA LEU A 558 -19.82 -22.21 2.19
C LEU A 558 -21.15 -21.84 1.51
N ASN A 559 -22.19 -22.64 1.67
CA ASN A 559 -23.55 -22.30 1.22
C ASN A 559 -24.27 -21.30 2.12
N THR A 560 -23.69 -20.94 3.27
CA THR A 560 -24.28 -20.00 4.21
C THR A 560 -23.62 -18.63 4.06
N SER A 561 -24.42 -17.58 3.83
CA SER A 561 -23.96 -16.20 3.72
C SER A 561 -23.47 -15.63 5.07
N LEU A 562 -22.85 -14.46 5.05
CA LEU A 562 -22.46 -13.74 6.27
C LEU A 562 -23.64 -13.43 7.21
N SER A 563 -24.84 -13.23 6.65
CA SER A 563 -26.08 -13.04 7.40
C SER A 563 -26.70 -14.32 7.94
N GLY A 564 -26.05 -15.49 7.74
CA GLY A 564 -26.55 -16.79 8.19
C GLY A 564 -27.60 -17.41 7.27
N THR A 565 -27.78 -16.89 6.05
CA THR A 565 -28.78 -17.40 5.09
C THR A 565 -28.18 -18.51 4.24
N LEU A 566 -28.86 -19.65 4.13
CA LEU A 566 -28.49 -20.71 3.19
C LEU A 566 -28.89 -20.29 1.76
N ASP A 567 -27.93 -19.88 0.94
CA ASP A 567 -28.16 -19.30 -0.40
C ASP A 567 -27.66 -20.16 -1.57
N GLY A 568 -27.02 -21.29 -1.27
CA GLY A 568 -26.55 -22.25 -2.28
C GLY A 568 -25.35 -21.75 -3.11
N GLN A 569 -24.67 -20.67 -2.69
CA GLN A 569 -23.58 -20.05 -3.46
C GLN A 569 -22.20 -20.63 -3.14
N GLY A 570 -22.11 -21.77 -2.45
CA GLY A 570 -20.84 -22.31 -1.96
C GLY A 570 -19.84 -22.62 -3.06
N ALA A 571 -20.28 -23.09 -4.22
CA ALA A 571 -19.39 -23.31 -5.38
C ALA A 571 -18.74 -22.01 -5.85
N ALA A 572 -19.48 -20.90 -5.86
CA ALA A 572 -18.96 -19.59 -6.26
C ALA A 572 -17.98 -19.05 -5.21
N ARG A 573 -18.31 -19.17 -3.92
CA ARG A 573 -17.43 -18.76 -2.82
C ARG A 573 -16.13 -19.55 -2.81
N LEU A 574 -16.20 -20.86 -3.02
CA LEU A 574 -15.01 -21.72 -3.11
C LEU A 574 -14.09 -21.28 -4.24
N ARG A 575 -14.62 -21.05 -5.45
CA ARG A 575 -13.79 -20.56 -6.57
C ARG A 575 -13.14 -19.21 -6.25
N TRP A 576 -13.87 -18.30 -5.61
CA TRP A 576 -13.31 -17.02 -5.18
C TRP A 576 -12.18 -17.20 -4.15
N LEU A 577 -12.35 -18.07 -3.15
CA LEU A 577 -11.32 -18.39 -2.16
C LEU A 577 -10.07 -18.98 -2.84
N ARG A 578 -10.26 -19.82 -3.86
CA ARG A 578 -9.18 -20.34 -4.69
C ARG A 578 -8.50 -19.29 -5.58
N GLY A 579 -9.06 -18.08 -5.70
CA GLY A 579 -8.44 -16.96 -6.43
C GLY A 579 -9.22 -16.48 -7.66
N GLN A 580 -10.39 -17.04 -7.96
CA GLN A 580 -11.21 -16.59 -9.09
C GLN A 580 -11.73 -15.16 -8.85
N THR A 581 -11.49 -14.26 -9.81
CA THR A 581 -11.87 -12.85 -9.71
C THR A 581 -13.12 -12.47 -10.50
N THR A 582 -13.72 -13.42 -11.24
CA THR A 582 -14.82 -13.14 -12.19
C THR A 582 -16.09 -12.59 -11.55
N ARG A 583 -16.35 -12.91 -10.28
CA ARG A 583 -17.51 -12.39 -9.52
C ARG A 583 -17.18 -11.20 -8.62
N GLU A 584 -15.95 -10.70 -8.65
CA GLU A 584 -15.60 -9.47 -7.93
C GLU A 584 -16.38 -8.29 -8.52
N GLN A 585 -16.87 -7.39 -7.67
CA GLN A 585 -17.71 -6.25 -8.06
C GLN A 585 -17.12 -5.43 -9.22
N ARG A 586 -15.79 -5.28 -9.27
CA ARG A 586 -15.06 -4.59 -10.35
C ARG A 586 -15.13 -5.29 -11.71
N ASN A 587 -15.28 -6.61 -11.71
CA ASN A 587 -15.19 -7.45 -12.93
C ASN A 587 -16.57 -7.90 -13.43
N CYS A 588 -17.63 -7.72 -12.64
CA CYS A 588 -18.96 -8.18 -13.01
C CYS A 588 -20.08 -7.28 -12.51
N ALA A 589 -20.15 -6.06 -13.07
CA ALA A 589 -21.22 -5.10 -12.79
C ALA A 589 -22.64 -5.61 -13.14
N ALA A 590 -22.75 -6.63 -14.00
CA ALA A 590 -24.02 -7.25 -14.42
C ALA A 590 -24.28 -8.64 -13.80
N CYS A 591 -23.46 -9.11 -12.86
CA CYS A 591 -23.68 -10.41 -12.22
C CYS A 591 -24.95 -10.39 -11.36
N ALA A 592 -25.74 -11.47 -11.43
CA ALA A 592 -26.76 -11.72 -10.42
C ALA A 592 -26.11 -11.87 -9.03
N ALA A 593 -26.75 -11.32 -8.00
CA ALA A 593 -26.27 -11.41 -6.63
C ALA A 593 -26.10 -12.87 -6.18
N PRO A 594 -25.10 -13.18 -5.33
CA PRO A 594 -24.14 -12.24 -4.74
C PRO A 594 -22.99 -11.90 -5.70
N VAL A 595 -22.62 -10.61 -5.69
CA VAL A 595 -21.30 -10.15 -6.14
C VAL A 595 -20.32 -10.22 -4.97
N PHE A 596 -19.04 -10.43 -5.27
CA PHE A 596 -18.01 -10.62 -4.25
C PHE A 596 -17.11 -9.40 -4.05
N ARG A 597 -16.53 -9.33 -2.85
CA ARG A 597 -15.53 -8.34 -2.45
C ARG A 597 -14.40 -8.26 -3.49
N ASN A 598 -13.97 -7.04 -3.79
CA ASN A 598 -12.81 -6.80 -4.65
C ASN A 598 -11.52 -7.15 -3.90
N ARG A 599 -10.57 -7.78 -4.61
CA ARG A 599 -9.18 -7.96 -4.16
C ARG A 599 -8.24 -7.25 -5.13
N PRO A 600 -8.13 -5.92 -5.04
CA PRO A 600 -7.47 -5.13 -6.06
C PRO A 600 -5.96 -5.34 -6.11
N ILE A 601 -5.33 -5.65 -4.97
CA ILE A 601 -3.88 -5.80 -4.84
C ILE A 601 -3.44 -7.26 -4.95
N SER A 602 -4.01 -8.14 -4.13
CA SER A 602 -3.60 -9.54 -4.06
C SER A 602 -4.72 -10.47 -3.65
N VAL A 603 -4.70 -11.71 -4.17
CA VAL A 603 -5.56 -12.80 -3.70
C VAL A 603 -5.07 -13.44 -2.40
N LEU A 604 -3.79 -13.21 -2.01
CA LEU A 604 -3.24 -13.59 -0.71
C LEU A 604 -3.86 -12.72 0.38
N GLY A 605 -4.43 -13.36 1.39
CA GLY A 605 -4.96 -12.68 2.57
C GLY A 605 -3.87 -12.09 3.46
N ASP A 606 -4.25 -11.13 4.30
CA ASP A 606 -3.35 -10.52 5.26
C ASP A 606 -2.67 -11.54 6.20
N ILE A 607 -1.39 -11.31 6.50
CA ILE A 607 -0.61 -12.10 7.45
C ILE A 607 -0.28 -11.21 8.65
N ILE A 608 -0.98 -11.42 9.76
CA ILE A 608 -0.90 -10.54 10.95
C ILE A 608 -0.07 -11.21 12.06
N ASN A 609 -0.57 -12.29 12.68
CA ASN A 609 0.09 -12.92 13.82
C ASN A 609 0.87 -14.18 13.46
N SER A 610 0.73 -14.67 12.22
CA SER A 610 1.49 -15.81 11.75
C SER A 610 2.92 -15.39 11.41
N ALA A 611 3.89 -15.81 12.21
CA ALA A 611 5.29 -15.70 11.88
C ALA A 611 5.62 -16.75 10.80
N PRO A 612 6.19 -16.35 9.65
CA PRO A 612 6.55 -17.32 8.63
C PRO A 612 7.62 -18.27 9.17
N ILE A 613 7.63 -19.51 8.71
CA ILE A 613 8.66 -20.49 9.05
C ILE A 613 9.33 -21.02 7.79
N TYR A 614 10.65 -20.89 7.76
CA TYR A 614 11.49 -21.50 6.74
C TYR A 614 11.74 -22.96 7.09
N VAL A 615 11.35 -23.87 6.20
CA VAL A 615 11.60 -25.30 6.31
C VAL A 615 12.56 -25.69 5.21
N SER A 616 13.80 -25.93 5.62
CA SER A 616 14.81 -26.61 4.83
C SER A 616 15.14 -27.95 5.45
N GLY A 617 15.78 -28.83 4.69
CA GLY A 617 16.32 -30.06 5.27
C GLY A 617 17.50 -29.90 6.21
N GLY A 618 17.96 -28.69 6.50
CA GLY A 618 19.09 -28.45 7.39
C GLY A 618 18.72 -28.01 8.81
N GLY A 619 17.43 -27.75 9.08
CA GLY A 619 17.00 -26.76 10.08
C GLY A 619 17.24 -27.09 11.56
N ARG A 620 17.39 -28.36 11.95
CA ARG A 620 17.66 -28.74 13.35
C ARG A 620 18.79 -29.75 13.45
N TYR A 621 19.46 -29.74 14.60
CA TYR A 621 20.43 -30.77 14.99
C TYR A 621 19.76 -31.67 16.02
N LEU A 622 19.11 -32.74 15.56
CA LEU A 622 18.79 -33.86 16.44
C LEU A 622 20.03 -34.74 16.62
N ARG A 623 20.12 -35.41 17.77
CA ARG A 623 21.26 -36.26 18.11
C ARG A 623 21.22 -37.56 17.32
N GLU A 624 22.37 -38.02 16.87
CA GLU A 624 22.52 -39.38 16.37
C GLU A 624 22.18 -40.41 17.47
N GLY A 625 21.55 -41.51 17.07
CA GLY A 625 21.16 -42.58 17.99
C GLY A 625 19.93 -42.28 18.87
N ILE A 626 19.27 -41.12 18.70
CA ILE A 626 17.98 -40.87 19.36
C ILE A 626 16.88 -41.83 18.89
N GLU A 627 17.02 -42.36 17.67
CA GLU A 627 16.16 -43.36 17.05
C GLU A 627 16.98 -44.45 16.37
N SER A 628 16.29 -45.53 15.97
CA SER A 628 16.89 -46.67 15.27
C SER A 628 17.47 -46.33 13.89
N VAL A 629 16.97 -45.29 13.23
CA VAL A 629 17.46 -44.81 11.92
C VAL A 629 18.26 -43.52 12.12
N SER A 630 19.42 -43.42 11.47
CA SER A 630 20.31 -42.26 11.59
C SER A 630 19.64 -40.97 11.09
N TYR A 631 19.64 -39.94 11.95
CA TYR A 631 19.08 -38.64 11.62
C TYR A 631 19.92 -37.90 10.57
N SER A 632 21.24 -38.05 10.58
CA SER A 632 22.14 -37.42 9.61
C SER A 632 21.83 -37.83 8.17
N SER A 633 21.44 -39.09 7.96
CA SER A 633 21.02 -39.59 6.66
C SER A 633 19.71 -38.94 6.20
N TRP A 634 18.72 -38.83 7.09
CA TRP A 634 17.47 -38.11 6.85
C TRP A 634 17.73 -36.63 6.53
N LYS A 635 18.51 -35.95 7.36
CA LYS A 635 18.91 -34.55 7.18
C LYS A 635 19.55 -34.31 5.81
N ALA A 636 20.50 -35.16 5.41
CA ALA A 636 21.15 -35.07 4.10
C ALA A 636 20.14 -35.23 2.95
N SER A 637 19.22 -36.21 3.05
CA SER A 637 18.17 -36.40 2.05
C SER A 637 17.22 -35.19 1.95
N ARG A 638 16.90 -34.58 3.10
CA ARG A 638 15.99 -33.43 3.14
C ARG A 638 16.68 -32.16 2.62
N MET A 639 17.99 -32.01 2.80
CA MET A 639 18.75 -30.86 2.27
C MET A 639 18.78 -30.83 0.74
N ALA A 640 18.59 -31.97 0.08
CA ALA A 640 18.48 -32.06 -1.38
C ALA A 640 17.11 -31.64 -1.93
N LYS A 641 16.11 -31.47 -1.06
CA LYS A 641 14.74 -31.11 -1.43
C LYS A 641 14.53 -29.59 -1.40
N THR A 642 13.61 -29.10 -2.22
CA THR A 642 13.27 -27.68 -2.33
C THR A 642 12.86 -27.10 -0.97
N PRO A 643 13.50 -26.02 -0.49
CA PRO A 643 13.09 -25.35 0.73
C PRO A 643 11.79 -24.56 0.54
N LEU A 644 10.94 -24.57 1.57
CA LEU A 644 9.64 -23.89 1.56
C LEU A 644 9.53 -22.90 2.72
N VAL A 645 8.75 -21.84 2.52
CA VAL A 645 8.36 -20.89 3.57
C VAL A 645 6.86 -21.01 3.80
N PHE A 646 6.47 -21.28 5.04
CA PHE A 646 5.06 -21.45 5.40
C PHE A 646 4.57 -20.27 6.22
N ALA A 647 3.35 -19.80 5.94
CA ALA A 647 2.68 -18.77 6.73
C ALA A 647 1.16 -18.94 6.69
N GLY A 648 0.51 -18.70 7.83
CA GLY A 648 -0.95 -18.59 7.91
C GLY A 648 -1.41 -17.22 7.42
N ALA A 649 -2.43 -17.18 6.58
CA ALA A 649 -3.04 -15.97 6.06
C ALA A 649 -4.55 -15.95 6.34
N ASN A 650 -5.09 -14.74 6.51
CA ASN A 650 -6.50 -14.55 6.88
C ASN A 650 -7.48 -14.69 5.70
N ASP A 651 -7.02 -15.11 4.52
CA ASP A 651 -7.86 -15.64 3.44
C ASP A 651 -8.37 -17.07 3.71
N GLY A 652 -8.01 -17.64 4.86
CA GLY A 652 -8.48 -18.94 5.33
C GLY A 652 -7.47 -20.07 5.15
N MET A 653 -6.23 -19.77 4.73
CA MET A 653 -5.27 -20.81 4.40
C MET A 653 -3.93 -20.66 5.11
N LEU A 654 -3.28 -21.79 5.36
CA LEU A 654 -1.84 -21.86 5.49
C LEU A 654 -1.24 -22.02 4.10
N HIS A 655 -0.35 -21.13 3.69
CA HIS A 655 0.34 -21.20 2.41
C HIS A 655 1.76 -21.72 2.56
N ALA A 656 2.28 -22.37 1.53
CA ALA A 656 3.69 -22.70 1.40
C ALA A 656 4.24 -22.16 0.07
N PHE A 657 5.32 -21.40 0.17
CA PHE A 657 5.99 -20.77 -0.97
C PHE A 657 7.37 -21.35 -1.17
N ASN A 658 7.78 -21.52 -2.43
CA ASN A 658 9.15 -21.85 -2.77
C ASN A 658 10.07 -20.74 -2.26
N ALA A 659 11.03 -21.09 -1.40
CA ALA A 659 11.88 -20.12 -0.73
C ALA A 659 12.76 -19.31 -1.70
N SER A 660 13.06 -19.84 -2.88
CA SER A 660 13.90 -19.19 -3.89
C SER A 660 13.11 -18.29 -4.84
N THR A 661 11.89 -18.68 -5.22
CA THR A 661 11.13 -17.98 -6.27
C THR A 661 9.93 -17.17 -5.77
N GLY A 662 9.42 -17.50 -4.58
CA GLY A 662 8.18 -16.96 -4.02
C GLY A 662 6.91 -17.60 -4.60
N ASP A 663 7.02 -18.60 -5.48
CA ASP A 663 5.84 -19.25 -6.06
C ASP A 663 5.12 -20.12 -5.02
N GLU A 664 3.80 -20.03 -4.96
CA GLU A 664 3.00 -20.92 -4.10
C GLU A 664 3.12 -22.35 -4.62
N VAL A 665 3.48 -23.27 -3.72
CA VAL A 665 3.59 -24.71 -3.99
C VAL A 665 2.33 -25.43 -3.56
N PHE A 666 1.79 -25.09 -2.39
CA PHE A 666 0.49 -25.59 -1.93
C PHE A 666 -0.12 -24.66 -0.86
N ALA A 667 -1.41 -24.84 -0.60
CA ALA A 667 -2.09 -24.24 0.55
C ALA A 667 -3.00 -25.26 1.26
N TYR A 668 -3.27 -25.05 2.55
CA TYR A 668 -4.15 -25.87 3.38
C TYR A 668 -5.23 -25.02 4.03
N VAL A 669 -6.50 -25.41 3.85
CA VAL A 669 -7.68 -24.80 4.47
C VAL A 669 -8.14 -25.68 5.64
N PRO A 670 -7.95 -25.27 6.90
CA PRO A 670 -8.43 -26.05 8.05
C PRO A 670 -9.95 -26.11 8.09
N SER A 671 -10.51 -27.27 8.42
CA SER A 671 -11.96 -27.47 8.48
C SER A 671 -12.65 -26.61 9.54
N ALA A 672 -11.95 -26.32 10.65
CA ALA A 672 -12.46 -25.48 11.73
C ALA A 672 -12.65 -24.00 11.33
N ALA A 673 -12.02 -23.54 10.25
CA ALA A 673 -12.21 -22.19 9.72
C ALA A 673 -13.46 -22.06 8.83
N ALA A 674 -14.12 -23.18 8.48
CA ALA A 674 -15.19 -23.25 7.48
C ALA A 674 -16.27 -22.17 7.63
N THR A 675 -16.75 -21.96 8.86
CA THR A 675 -17.85 -21.02 9.15
C THR A 675 -17.46 -19.54 9.01
N ARG A 676 -16.16 -19.23 8.91
CA ARG A 676 -15.66 -17.87 8.68
C ARG A 676 -15.35 -17.59 7.20
N LEU A 677 -15.18 -18.61 6.37
CA LEU A 677 -14.73 -18.44 4.98
C LEU A 677 -15.72 -17.68 4.10
N SER A 678 -17.03 -17.90 4.29
CA SER A 678 -18.05 -17.20 3.50
C SER A 678 -18.01 -15.68 3.68
N ALA A 679 -17.61 -15.21 4.87
CA ALA A 679 -17.50 -13.78 5.17
C ALA A 679 -16.50 -13.06 4.27
N LEU A 680 -15.40 -13.73 3.89
CA LEU A 680 -14.32 -13.16 3.07
C LEU A 680 -14.81 -12.69 1.69
N THR A 681 -15.88 -13.31 1.20
CA THR A 681 -16.49 -13.00 -0.10
C THR A 681 -17.41 -11.78 -0.08
N ASP A 682 -17.81 -11.29 1.10
CA ASP A 682 -18.82 -10.25 1.25
C ASP A 682 -18.27 -8.85 0.91
N PRO A 683 -18.91 -8.04 0.04
CA PRO A 683 -18.46 -6.67 -0.25
C PRO A 683 -18.38 -5.75 0.98
N THR A 684 -19.13 -6.06 2.04
CA THR A 684 -19.14 -5.31 3.31
C THR A 684 -18.27 -5.95 4.40
N TYR A 685 -17.37 -6.85 4.01
CA TYR A 685 -16.46 -7.55 4.91
C TYR A 685 -15.76 -6.61 5.90
N SER A 686 -15.99 -6.88 7.17
CA SER A 686 -15.11 -6.42 8.25
C SER A 686 -14.11 -7.52 8.55
N HIS A 687 -12.86 -7.14 8.84
CA HIS A 687 -11.79 -8.08 9.08
C HIS A 687 -12.18 -9.13 10.13
N ARG A 688 -11.74 -10.36 9.86
CA ARG A 688 -11.89 -11.52 10.75
C ARG A 688 -10.66 -12.39 10.62
N TYR A 689 -10.12 -12.80 11.76
CA TYR A 689 -9.07 -13.80 11.75
C TYR A 689 -9.60 -15.14 11.25
N THR A 690 -8.80 -15.87 10.47
CA THR A 690 -9.10 -17.23 10.02
C THR A 690 -7.92 -18.17 10.31
N VAL A 691 -6.86 -18.15 9.51
CA VAL A 691 -5.63 -18.92 9.77
C VAL A 691 -4.53 -17.96 10.20
N ASP A 692 -4.46 -17.71 11.50
CA ASP A 692 -3.62 -16.65 12.08
C ASP A 692 -2.52 -17.17 13.00
N GLY A 693 -2.48 -18.48 13.26
CA GLY A 693 -1.47 -19.10 14.12
C GLY A 693 -0.09 -19.17 13.45
N SER A 694 0.96 -19.07 14.27
CA SER A 694 2.34 -19.29 13.82
C SER A 694 2.65 -20.79 13.72
N PRO A 695 2.98 -21.32 12.53
CA PRO A 695 3.31 -22.73 12.35
C PRO A 695 4.66 -23.09 12.97
N ALA A 696 4.79 -24.32 13.46
CA ALA A 696 6.04 -24.95 13.86
C ALA A 696 6.35 -26.12 12.92
N ALA A 697 7.63 -26.30 12.57
CA ALA A 697 8.08 -27.45 11.80
C ALA A 697 9.16 -28.20 12.58
N ALA A 698 9.06 -29.53 12.59
CA ALA A 698 10.04 -30.38 13.22
C ALA A 698 10.06 -31.78 12.60
N ASP A 699 11.22 -32.42 12.68
CA ASP A 699 11.35 -33.82 12.32
C ASP A 699 10.88 -34.71 13.48
N ALA A 700 10.10 -35.73 13.15
CA ALA A 700 9.56 -36.71 14.08
C ALA A 700 9.77 -38.12 13.52
N PHE A 701 9.95 -39.10 14.42
CA PHE A 701 10.16 -40.49 14.04
C PHE A 701 8.95 -41.34 14.42
N TYR A 702 8.33 -41.96 13.43
CA TYR A 702 7.20 -42.87 13.60
C TYR A 702 7.10 -43.80 12.38
N GLY A 703 6.40 -44.93 12.53
CA GLY A 703 6.32 -45.94 11.46
C GLY A 703 7.68 -46.49 10.99
N GLY A 704 8.74 -46.35 11.78
CA GLY A 704 10.10 -46.77 11.43
C GLY A 704 10.86 -45.80 10.50
N ALA A 705 10.34 -44.60 10.25
CA ALA A 705 10.97 -43.60 9.39
C ALA A 705 10.94 -42.20 10.02
N TRP A 706 11.83 -41.34 9.54
CA TRP A 706 11.81 -39.91 9.83
C TRP A 706 10.84 -39.20 8.89
N HIS A 707 10.12 -38.21 9.44
CA HIS A 707 9.18 -37.36 8.71
C HIS A 707 9.37 -35.92 9.18
N THR A 708 9.12 -34.94 8.30
CA THR A 708 9.05 -33.53 8.67
C THR A 708 7.58 -33.13 8.80
N LEU A 709 7.14 -32.85 10.02
CA LEU A 709 5.77 -32.43 10.28
C LEU A 709 5.69 -30.93 10.55
N LEU A 710 4.65 -30.32 10.00
CA LEU A 710 4.27 -28.95 10.28
C LEU A 710 3.00 -28.95 11.14
N VAL A 711 3.08 -28.31 12.31
CA VAL A 711 1.99 -28.22 13.29
C VAL A 711 1.69 -26.76 13.56
N SER A 712 0.42 -26.38 13.50
CA SER A 712 0.01 -25.01 13.78
C SER A 712 -1.25 -24.98 14.64
N GLY A 713 -1.27 -24.07 15.61
CA GLY A 713 -2.54 -23.60 16.18
C GLY A 713 -3.32 -22.80 15.12
N MET A 714 -4.61 -22.62 15.36
CA MET A 714 -5.49 -21.83 14.50
C MET A 714 -5.51 -20.33 14.86
N GLY A 715 -4.80 -19.93 15.92
CA GLY A 715 -4.73 -18.53 16.34
C GLY A 715 -6.10 -17.99 16.77
N ALA A 716 -6.34 -16.71 16.48
CA ALA A 716 -7.61 -16.06 16.81
C ALA A 716 -8.78 -16.53 15.92
N GLY A 717 -8.50 -17.13 14.76
CA GLY A 717 -9.55 -17.42 13.78
C GLY A 717 -10.39 -18.65 14.07
N ALA A 718 -9.83 -19.68 14.71
CA ALA A 718 -10.61 -20.82 15.16
C ALA A 718 -10.00 -21.47 16.41
N LYS A 719 -10.80 -22.29 17.11
CA LYS A 719 -10.30 -23.13 18.19
C LYS A 719 -9.72 -24.40 17.60
N GLY A 720 -8.49 -24.73 17.97
CA GLY A 720 -7.85 -25.94 17.51
C GLY A 720 -6.42 -25.80 17.01
N LEU A 721 -5.95 -26.93 16.50
CA LEU A 721 -4.64 -27.11 15.88
C LEU A 721 -4.71 -28.22 14.84
N PHE A 722 -3.77 -28.23 13.91
CA PHE A 722 -3.65 -29.25 12.86
C PHE A 722 -2.19 -29.63 12.63
N ALA A 723 -1.99 -30.80 12.01
CA ALA A 723 -0.68 -31.26 11.56
C ALA A 723 -0.71 -31.74 10.12
N LEU A 724 0.32 -31.34 9.38
CA LEU A 724 0.58 -31.71 7.99
C LEU A 724 1.94 -32.42 7.91
N ASP A 725 2.03 -33.43 7.07
CA ASP A 725 3.29 -34.03 6.66
C ASP A 725 3.85 -33.28 5.45
N VAL A 726 4.99 -32.62 5.67
CA VAL A 726 5.69 -31.79 4.68
C VAL A 726 7.08 -32.35 4.38
N SER A 727 7.23 -33.66 4.57
CA SER A 727 8.47 -34.41 4.32
C SER A 727 8.94 -34.26 2.88
N ASP A 728 8.03 -34.33 1.91
CA ASP A 728 8.37 -34.21 0.50
C ASP A 728 7.61 -33.06 -0.18
N PRO A 729 8.29 -31.94 -0.51
CA PRO A 729 7.70 -30.81 -1.24
C PRO A 729 7.07 -31.20 -2.59
N ASP A 730 7.56 -32.25 -3.23
CA ASP A 730 7.09 -32.68 -4.56
C ASP A 730 5.73 -33.43 -4.47
N HIS A 731 5.35 -33.86 -3.27
CA HIS A 731 4.09 -34.59 -2.97
C HIS A 731 3.08 -33.74 -2.19
N LEU A 732 3.20 -32.42 -2.25
CA LEU A 732 2.22 -31.49 -1.67
C LEU A 732 1.14 -31.15 -2.69
N THR A 733 0.46 -32.19 -3.19
CA THR A 733 -0.53 -32.08 -4.27
C THR A 733 -1.94 -32.46 -3.82
N GLU A 734 -2.96 -32.03 -4.57
CA GLU A 734 -4.35 -32.43 -4.34
C GLU A 734 -4.55 -33.97 -4.45
N ALA A 735 -3.72 -34.65 -5.26
CA ALA A 735 -3.76 -36.11 -5.42
C ALA A 735 -3.16 -36.85 -4.21
N ASP A 736 -2.19 -36.24 -3.53
CA ASP A 736 -1.49 -36.81 -2.38
C ASP A 736 -2.10 -36.36 -1.04
N ALA A 737 -3.27 -35.72 -1.06
CA ALA A 737 -3.83 -35.03 0.10
C ALA A 737 -3.95 -35.92 1.35
N ALA A 738 -4.32 -37.20 1.17
CA ALA A 738 -4.47 -38.16 2.26
C ALA A 738 -3.15 -38.46 3.00
N SER A 739 -2.00 -38.40 2.32
CA SER A 739 -0.68 -38.54 2.96
C SER A 739 -0.22 -37.26 3.66
N VAL A 740 -0.62 -36.09 3.14
CA VAL A 740 -0.23 -34.78 3.67
C VAL A 740 -1.01 -34.44 4.94
N VAL A 741 -2.34 -34.50 4.91
CA VAL A 741 -3.17 -34.08 6.06
C VAL A 741 -3.24 -35.20 7.09
N ARG A 742 -2.53 -35.03 8.22
CA ARG A 742 -2.45 -36.05 9.26
C ARG A 742 -3.68 -36.03 10.17
N TRP A 743 -3.91 -34.90 10.81
CA TRP A 743 -5.03 -34.73 11.73
C TRP A 743 -5.34 -33.25 11.95
N GLU A 744 -6.56 -33.00 12.38
CA GLU A 744 -7.05 -31.71 12.83
C GLU A 744 -7.88 -31.94 14.10
N ILE A 745 -7.64 -31.09 15.10
CA ILE A 745 -8.34 -31.08 16.37
C ILE A 745 -8.99 -29.71 16.49
N GLY A 746 -10.32 -29.66 16.48
CA GLY A 746 -11.09 -28.41 16.59
C GLY A 746 -11.75 -28.21 17.96
N GLY A 747 -12.50 -27.12 18.09
CA GLY A 747 -13.25 -26.77 19.31
C GLY A 747 -14.41 -27.68 19.70
N GLY A 748 -14.59 -28.82 19.01
CA GLY A 748 -15.46 -29.90 19.49
C GLY A 748 -14.87 -30.64 20.70
N ASP A 749 -13.54 -30.54 20.91
CA ASP A 749 -12.90 -30.96 22.15
C ASP A 749 -13.08 -29.88 23.23
N ALA A 750 -13.63 -30.26 24.39
CA ALA A 750 -14.03 -29.32 25.43
C ALA A 750 -12.86 -28.59 26.10
N ASP A 751 -11.66 -29.16 26.07
CA ASP A 751 -10.46 -28.53 26.64
C ASP A 751 -9.73 -27.66 25.63
N VAL A 752 -10.03 -27.76 24.33
CA VAL A 752 -9.33 -27.04 23.27
C VAL A 752 -9.93 -25.66 23.04
N GLY A 753 -9.09 -24.63 23.15
CA GLY A 753 -9.41 -23.23 22.89
C GLY A 753 -8.71 -22.68 21.64
N HIS A 754 -8.58 -21.35 21.62
CA HIS A 754 -7.76 -20.61 20.65
C HIS A 754 -6.28 -20.73 21.02
N ILE A 755 -5.57 -21.58 20.29
CA ILE A 755 -4.14 -21.82 20.49
C ILE A 755 -3.37 -20.77 19.69
N LEU A 756 -3.00 -19.69 20.37
CA LEU A 756 -2.25 -18.56 19.78
C LEU A 756 -0.74 -18.83 19.73
N ALA A 757 -0.24 -19.59 20.71
CA ALA A 757 1.18 -19.88 20.82
C ALA A 757 1.64 -20.90 19.77
N GLN A 758 2.85 -20.72 19.25
CA GLN A 758 3.49 -21.69 18.38
C GLN A 758 3.71 -23.03 19.13
N PRO A 759 3.31 -24.18 18.55
CA PRO A 759 3.54 -25.49 19.17
C PRO A 759 5.01 -25.86 19.35
N VAL A 760 5.32 -26.58 20.43
CA VAL A 760 6.66 -27.15 20.66
C VAL A 760 6.64 -28.63 20.33
N VAL A 761 7.48 -29.08 19.38
CA VAL A 761 7.63 -30.50 19.05
C VAL A 761 8.81 -31.10 19.79
N ALA A 762 8.60 -32.23 20.47
CA ALA A 762 9.64 -32.93 21.21
C ALA A 762 9.39 -34.45 21.28
N LYS A 763 10.47 -35.21 21.50
CA LYS A 763 10.40 -36.63 21.88
C LYS A 763 10.19 -36.76 23.39
N LEU A 764 9.28 -37.64 23.80
CA LEU A 764 9.04 -37.98 25.21
C LEU A 764 9.65 -39.34 25.58
N LYS A 765 9.74 -39.61 26.88
CA LYS A 765 10.38 -40.84 27.41
C LYS A 765 9.64 -42.13 27.08
N ASN A 766 8.36 -42.04 26.74
CA ASN A 766 7.59 -43.17 26.21
C ASN A 766 7.96 -43.54 24.76
N GLY A 767 8.93 -42.84 24.15
CA GLY A 767 9.41 -43.07 22.79
C GLY A 767 8.58 -42.38 21.71
N ARG A 768 7.51 -41.66 22.06
CA ARG A 768 6.64 -40.97 21.10
C ARG A 768 7.11 -39.53 20.87
N TRP A 769 6.90 -39.05 19.65
CA TRP A 769 7.05 -37.64 19.30
C TRP A 769 5.69 -36.96 19.40
N VAL A 770 5.66 -35.80 20.07
CA VAL A 770 4.42 -35.07 20.35
C VAL A 770 4.55 -33.59 20.02
N ALA A 771 3.43 -32.96 19.68
CA ALA A 771 3.25 -31.53 19.79
C ALA A 771 2.78 -31.20 21.22
N ILE A 772 3.56 -30.39 21.92
CA ILE A 772 3.29 -29.88 23.27
C ILE A 772 2.71 -28.47 23.10
N VAL A 773 1.50 -28.27 23.58
CA VAL A 773 0.80 -26.97 23.54
C VAL A 773 0.05 -26.71 24.83
N GLY A 774 -0.04 -25.45 25.20
CA GLY A 774 -1.12 -25.00 26.09
C GLY A 774 -2.44 -25.09 25.33
N ASN A 775 -3.52 -25.44 26.03
CA ASN A 775 -4.82 -25.63 25.41
C ASN A 775 -5.43 -24.35 24.82
N GLY A 776 -4.82 -23.19 25.06
CA GLY A 776 -5.28 -21.92 24.56
C GLY A 776 -6.51 -21.42 25.29
N TYR A 777 -7.12 -20.36 24.76
CA TYR A 777 -8.10 -19.56 25.49
C TYR A 777 -9.53 -19.83 25.02
N ASN A 778 -10.53 -19.56 25.87
CA ASN A 778 -11.95 -19.85 25.58
C ASN A 778 -12.25 -21.32 25.26
N SER A 779 -11.54 -22.27 25.90
CA SER A 779 -11.98 -23.67 25.91
C SER A 779 -13.35 -23.79 26.59
N SER A 780 -14.14 -24.80 26.20
CA SER A 780 -15.48 -25.00 26.76
C SER A 780 -15.47 -25.31 28.26
N ASN A 781 -14.44 -26.03 28.73
CA ASN A 781 -14.22 -26.30 30.15
C ASN A 781 -13.60 -25.10 30.91
N ALA A 782 -13.11 -24.09 30.20
CA ALA A 782 -12.56 -22.85 30.76
C ALA A 782 -11.39 -23.06 31.78
N ARG A 783 -10.63 -24.15 31.61
CA ARG A 783 -9.47 -24.52 32.43
C ARG A 783 -8.16 -24.40 31.66
N ALA A 784 -7.07 -24.20 32.38
CA ALA A 784 -5.71 -24.29 31.85
C ALA A 784 -5.25 -25.77 31.83
N VAL A 785 -4.97 -26.29 30.63
CA VAL A 785 -4.60 -27.70 30.42
C VAL A 785 -3.38 -27.78 29.51
N LEU A 786 -2.41 -28.62 29.87
CA LEU A 786 -1.33 -28.98 28.96
C LEU A 786 -1.79 -30.12 28.04
N LEU A 787 -1.66 -29.93 26.73
CA LEU A 787 -1.98 -30.93 25.73
C LEU A 787 -0.68 -31.49 25.13
N LEU A 788 -0.56 -32.82 25.17
CA LEU A 788 0.50 -33.59 24.53
C LEU A 788 -0.14 -34.38 23.38
N VAL A 789 -0.03 -33.86 22.17
CA VAL A 789 -0.69 -34.42 20.98
C VAL A 789 0.30 -35.30 20.24
N ASP A 790 0.01 -36.60 20.15
CA ASP A 790 0.81 -37.56 19.42
C ASP A 790 0.86 -37.20 17.92
N LEU A 791 2.05 -37.04 17.38
CA LEU A 791 2.23 -36.52 16.02
C LEU A 791 1.76 -37.49 14.93
N GLU A 792 1.86 -38.79 15.17
CA GLU A 792 1.43 -39.81 14.20
C GLU A 792 -0.10 -39.92 14.14
N THR A 793 -0.76 -39.87 15.30
CA THR A 793 -2.16 -40.26 15.46
C THR A 793 -3.13 -39.11 15.79
N GLY A 794 -2.63 -37.98 16.29
CA GLY A 794 -3.45 -36.89 16.84
C GLY A 794 -4.08 -37.21 18.20
N ALA A 795 -3.72 -38.34 18.83
CA ALA A 795 -4.22 -38.70 20.15
C ALA A 795 -3.69 -37.73 21.22
N ILE A 796 -4.57 -37.26 22.10
CA ILE A 796 -4.26 -36.23 23.10
C ILE A 796 -4.09 -36.86 24.47
N THR A 797 -2.90 -36.71 25.07
CA THR A 797 -2.69 -36.88 26.52
C THR A 797 -2.79 -35.52 27.20
N ARG A 798 -3.54 -35.44 28.31
CA ARG A 798 -3.87 -34.17 28.99
C ARG A 798 -3.29 -34.14 30.39
N ILE A 799 -2.81 -32.98 30.80
CA ILE A 799 -2.50 -32.70 32.21
C ILE A 799 -3.29 -31.45 32.60
N ASP A 800 -4.38 -31.66 33.35
CA ASP A 800 -5.25 -30.60 33.83
C ASP A 800 -4.64 -29.95 35.08
N THR A 801 -4.51 -28.63 35.07
CA THR A 801 -4.05 -27.86 36.24
C THR A 801 -5.18 -27.62 37.25
N LEU A 802 -6.42 -28.01 36.93
CA LEU A 802 -7.67 -27.71 37.64
C LEU A 802 -7.91 -26.21 37.86
N SER A 803 -7.10 -25.35 37.23
CA SER A 803 -7.22 -23.91 37.37
C SER A 803 -8.08 -23.32 36.28
N GLY A 804 -9.09 -22.56 36.69
CA GLY A 804 -10.08 -21.96 35.82
C GLY A 804 -11.48 -22.53 36.04
N SER A 805 -12.48 -21.73 35.70
CA SER A 805 -13.89 -22.11 35.76
C SER A 805 -14.71 -21.24 34.81
N ALA A 806 -15.98 -21.55 34.59
CA ALA A 806 -16.86 -20.70 33.79
C ALA A 806 -16.96 -19.24 34.32
N GLY A 807 -16.85 -19.05 35.64
CA GLY A 807 -16.90 -17.72 36.28
C GLY A 807 -15.55 -17.00 36.35
N ALA A 808 -14.45 -17.72 36.13
CA ALA A 808 -13.10 -17.18 36.02
C ALA A 808 -12.34 -17.98 34.95
N PRO A 809 -12.62 -17.73 33.65
CA PRO A 809 -12.06 -18.53 32.58
C PRO A 809 -10.54 -18.44 32.56
N ASN A 810 -9.90 -19.59 32.35
CA ASN A 810 -8.46 -19.69 32.23
C ASN A 810 -8.08 -20.48 30.97
N GLY A 811 -6.80 -20.48 30.62
CA GLY A 811 -6.24 -21.22 29.51
C GLY A 811 -4.72 -21.19 29.57
N LEU A 812 -4.08 -22.31 29.27
CA LEU A 812 -2.63 -22.43 29.31
C LEU A 812 -2.03 -21.77 28.06
N SER A 813 -1.03 -20.93 28.24
CA SER A 813 -0.39 -20.12 27.19
C SER A 813 0.78 -20.86 26.53
N ALA A 814 1.74 -20.12 25.97
CA ALA A 814 2.95 -20.67 25.36
C ALA A 814 3.75 -21.54 26.34
N VAL A 815 4.26 -22.67 25.83
CA VAL A 815 5.00 -23.67 26.60
C VAL A 815 6.49 -23.62 26.26
N VAL A 816 7.32 -24.10 27.19
CA VAL A 816 8.72 -24.40 26.96
C VAL A 816 9.03 -25.80 27.48
N ALA A 817 9.62 -26.63 26.62
CA ALA A 817 10.00 -28.01 26.96
C ALA A 817 11.50 -28.09 27.24
N VAL A 818 11.86 -28.82 28.28
CA VAL A 818 13.23 -28.99 28.75
C VAL A 818 13.59 -30.48 28.74
N SER A 819 14.79 -30.78 28.22
CA SER A 819 15.44 -32.08 28.38
C SER A 819 16.47 -31.94 29.49
N SER A 820 16.08 -32.23 30.73
CA SER A 820 16.91 -31.93 31.91
C SER A 820 18.22 -32.72 31.93
N SER A 821 18.21 -33.93 31.37
CA SER A 821 19.38 -34.78 31.18
C SER A 821 20.20 -34.44 29.93
N ASN A 822 19.77 -33.41 29.18
CA ASN A 822 20.35 -33.02 27.90
C ASN A 822 20.59 -34.25 27.04
N ASN A 823 19.53 -35.00 26.72
CA ASN A 823 19.57 -36.20 25.86
C ASN A 823 18.65 -36.07 24.63
N GLY A 824 17.96 -34.94 24.48
CA GLY A 824 17.01 -34.69 23.40
C GLY A 824 15.59 -35.21 23.68
N VAL A 825 15.38 -35.85 24.82
CA VAL A 825 14.07 -36.29 25.31
C VAL A 825 13.58 -35.28 26.35
N ALA A 826 12.43 -34.68 26.10
CA ALA A 826 11.81 -33.76 27.04
C ALA A 826 11.25 -34.51 28.24
N ASP A 827 11.52 -33.98 29.43
CA ASP A 827 11.08 -34.54 30.72
C ASP A 827 10.39 -33.51 31.60
N THR A 828 10.50 -32.22 31.25
CA THR A 828 9.91 -31.11 32.01
C THR A 828 9.30 -30.11 31.04
N VAL A 829 8.13 -29.58 31.37
CA VAL A 829 7.51 -28.47 30.63
C VAL A 829 7.16 -27.35 31.60
N TYR A 830 7.40 -26.10 31.19
CA TYR A 830 6.92 -24.92 31.89
C TYR A 830 5.94 -24.13 31.02
N ALA A 831 4.93 -23.53 31.64
CA ALA A 831 3.96 -22.69 30.94
C ALA A 831 3.30 -21.69 31.89
N GLY A 832 2.96 -20.52 31.37
CA GLY A 832 2.09 -19.56 32.04
C GLY A 832 0.61 -19.75 31.71
N ASP A 833 -0.28 -19.13 32.48
CA ASP A 833 -1.71 -19.07 32.16
C ASP A 833 -2.31 -17.66 32.32
N LEU A 834 -3.58 -17.50 31.94
CA LEU A 834 -4.30 -16.22 32.01
C LEU A 834 -4.57 -15.75 33.45
N ALA A 835 -4.54 -16.66 34.42
CA ALA A 835 -4.65 -16.33 35.85
C ALA A 835 -3.31 -15.85 36.46
N GLY A 836 -2.23 -15.80 35.67
CA GLY A 836 -0.91 -15.35 36.11
C GLY A 836 -0.11 -16.42 36.84
N GLN A 837 -0.48 -17.69 36.69
CA GLN A 837 0.25 -18.81 37.29
C GLN A 837 1.29 -19.35 36.33
N VAL A 838 2.45 -19.73 36.87
CA VAL A 838 3.50 -20.47 36.18
C VAL A 838 3.44 -21.91 36.67
N TRP A 839 3.22 -22.82 35.74
CA TRP A 839 3.13 -24.25 35.98
C TRP A 839 4.42 -24.95 35.55
N LYS A 840 4.80 -25.97 36.32
CA LYS A 840 5.83 -26.95 35.97
C LYS A 840 5.15 -28.30 35.84
N PHE A 841 5.38 -29.00 34.73
CA PHE A 841 4.86 -30.33 34.46
C PHE A 841 6.01 -31.33 34.42
N ASP A 842 5.85 -32.45 35.11
CA ASP A 842 6.79 -33.57 35.14
C ASP A 842 6.34 -34.64 34.14
N LEU A 843 7.19 -34.88 33.13
CA LEU A 843 7.03 -35.89 32.08
C LEU A 843 8.13 -36.97 32.15
N SER A 844 8.83 -37.08 33.29
CA SER A 844 9.99 -37.96 33.46
C SER A 844 9.66 -39.45 33.55
N SER A 845 8.39 -39.82 33.71
CA SER A 845 7.92 -41.21 33.65
C SER A 845 7.91 -41.75 32.22
N ALA A 846 8.15 -43.05 32.05
CA ALA A 846 8.03 -43.72 30.76
C ALA A 846 6.56 -43.99 30.36
N THR A 847 5.61 -43.80 31.29
CA THR A 847 4.18 -44.03 31.08
C THR A 847 3.39 -42.76 31.37
N ALA A 848 2.40 -42.46 30.53
CA ALA A 848 1.57 -41.27 30.67
C ALA A 848 0.85 -41.15 32.03
N ALA A 849 0.54 -42.28 32.69
CA ALA A 849 -0.07 -42.29 34.02
C ALA A 849 0.81 -41.67 35.12
N GLY A 850 2.11 -41.56 34.89
CA GLY A 850 3.06 -40.93 35.81
C GLY A 850 3.38 -39.47 35.47
N TRP A 851 2.69 -38.89 34.48
CA TRP A 851 2.87 -37.48 34.12
C TRP A 851 1.87 -36.61 34.88
N GLY A 852 2.29 -35.40 35.28
CA GLY A 852 1.43 -34.52 36.05
C GLY A 852 2.02 -33.14 36.31
N VAL A 853 1.29 -32.31 37.05
CA VAL A 853 1.85 -31.07 37.61
C VAL A 853 2.88 -31.43 38.68
N ALA A 854 4.06 -30.81 38.62
CA ALA A 854 5.21 -31.18 39.45
C ALA A 854 5.04 -30.85 40.94
N TYR A 855 4.14 -29.92 41.28
CA TYR A 855 3.88 -29.48 42.65
C TYR A 855 2.42 -29.74 43.06
N GLY A 856 2.22 -30.10 44.32
CA GLY A 856 0.90 -30.45 44.86
C GLY A 856 0.54 -31.92 44.68
N SER A 857 -0.75 -32.19 44.48
CA SER A 857 -1.28 -33.54 44.23
C SER A 857 -2.17 -33.53 42.99
N ALA A 858 -2.49 -34.69 42.42
CA ALA A 858 -3.40 -34.78 41.28
C ALA A 858 -4.79 -34.17 41.55
N ALA A 859 -5.26 -34.20 42.80
CA ALA A 859 -6.54 -33.61 43.20
C ALA A 859 -6.45 -32.11 43.56
N SER A 860 -5.24 -31.60 43.80
CA SER A 860 -4.97 -30.20 44.14
C SER A 860 -3.56 -29.83 43.67
N PRO A 861 -3.38 -29.65 42.36
CA PRO A 861 -2.10 -29.25 41.78
C PRO A 861 -1.78 -27.82 42.21
N GLN A 862 -0.49 -27.49 42.30
CA GLN A 862 -0.02 -26.18 42.72
C GLN A 862 0.91 -25.59 41.66
N PRO A 863 0.81 -24.27 41.39
CA PRO A 863 1.74 -23.62 40.48
C PRO A 863 3.13 -23.49 41.13
N LEU A 864 4.16 -23.39 40.29
CA LEU A 864 5.52 -23.04 40.72
C LEU A 864 5.56 -21.60 41.27
N PHE A 865 4.81 -20.71 40.62
CA PHE A 865 4.77 -19.29 40.94
C PHE A 865 3.41 -18.70 40.54
N THR A 866 2.96 -17.68 41.26
CA THR A 866 1.76 -16.91 40.92
C THR A 866 2.11 -15.43 40.92
N ALA A 867 1.86 -14.77 39.79
CA ALA A 867 2.04 -13.34 39.62
C ALA A 867 1.03 -12.54 40.47
N ALA A 868 1.21 -11.21 40.55
CA ALA A 868 0.23 -10.37 41.21
C ALA A 868 -1.10 -10.37 40.43
N ALA A 869 -2.20 -10.06 41.13
CA ALA A 869 -3.53 -10.07 40.53
C ALA A 869 -3.59 -9.20 39.26
N GLY A 870 -4.21 -9.74 38.21
CA GLY A 870 -4.38 -9.06 36.91
C GLY A 870 -3.19 -9.19 35.95
N GLN A 871 -2.19 -10.02 36.26
CA GLN A 871 -1.02 -10.23 35.40
C GLN A 871 -1.10 -11.57 34.66
N ALA A 872 -1.86 -11.62 33.56
CA ALA A 872 -1.89 -12.80 32.68
C ALA A 872 -0.51 -13.06 32.04
N ILE A 873 -0.11 -14.33 31.94
CA ILE A 873 1.15 -14.74 31.32
C ILE A 873 0.82 -15.39 29.98
N THR A 874 1.01 -14.66 28.89
CA THR A 874 0.74 -15.12 27.52
C THR A 874 2.02 -15.45 26.74
N ALA A 875 3.11 -14.75 27.03
CA ALA A 875 4.42 -14.97 26.42
C ALA A 875 5.02 -16.32 26.81
N ARG A 876 5.90 -16.86 25.95
CA ARG A 876 6.70 -18.02 26.29
C ARG A 876 7.68 -17.66 27.41
N LEU A 877 7.81 -18.54 28.39
CA LEU A 877 8.83 -18.42 29.43
C LEU A 877 10.22 -18.73 28.83
N ASP A 878 11.23 -17.99 29.27
CA ASP A 878 12.63 -18.37 29.07
C ASP A 878 13.13 -19.10 30.31
N VAL A 879 13.78 -20.25 30.09
CA VAL A 879 14.21 -21.17 31.15
C VAL A 879 15.70 -21.47 30.97
N THR A 880 16.45 -21.40 32.07
CA THR A 880 17.90 -21.61 32.07
C THR A 880 18.31 -22.48 33.26
N ALA A 881 19.33 -23.30 33.08
CA ALA A 881 19.87 -24.10 34.17
C ALA A 881 20.38 -23.18 35.31
N HIS A 882 20.00 -23.51 36.54
CA HIS A 882 20.45 -22.78 37.71
C HIS A 882 21.87 -23.26 38.13
N PRO A 883 22.79 -22.38 38.56
CA PRO A 883 24.16 -22.78 38.95
C PRO A 883 24.24 -23.82 40.08
N GLN A 884 23.18 -23.95 40.89
CA GLN A 884 23.08 -24.93 41.99
C GLN A 884 22.31 -26.21 41.60
N GLY A 885 21.98 -26.37 40.30
CA GLY A 885 21.17 -27.48 39.79
C GLY A 885 19.69 -27.11 39.64
N GLY A 886 19.01 -27.83 38.74
CA GLY A 886 17.65 -27.51 38.31
C GLY A 886 17.60 -26.56 37.11
N TRP A 887 16.38 -26.24 36.67
CA TRP A 887 16.05 -25.39 35.51
C TRP A 887 14.97 -24.40 35.89
#